data_AF-A0A7K2WUV3-F1
#
_entry.id   AF-A0A7K2WUV3-F1
#
_cell.length_a   1.000
_cell.length_b   1.000
_cell.length_c   1.000
_cell.angle_alpha   90.00
_cell.angle_beta   90.00
_cell.angle_gamma   90.00
#
_symmetry.space_group_name_H-M   'P 1'
#
loop_
_entity.id
_entity.type
_entity.pdbx_description
1 polymer ?
#
loop_
_entity_poly.entity_id
_entity_poly.type
_entity_poly.pdbx_seq_one_letter_code
_entity_poly.pdbx_strand_id
1 'polypeptide(L)'
;MAVRVTVVVPTYNSGPLIKPLVDSMLRQTMPPEEFEVLFVDDGSTDNTPAQLAALVAEHPNFRFTEIPNSGWPGKPRNVAIELARGEYVQFIDHDDLLGDEALRRMYDLGHANRSDIVIGKVVSNFRLRGIPHALMSRTRESCTFETAPLHDSLTVHKMYRTAFLREQEIRFPVGHFVGEDLLFMVPAVFRAASVSVVGDYPCYYYLEREDGGHTTPDHLDPVSYSGNLRQIFDALRAETGPGPMRDKWLRRFWRADMVKYLSEPIFPTYEPEQRGALFGALREVAEEYLTEEVYEGLAGLERARAALVRTDRPEALLELTGRAAGLDADVRLTSVEWRRGRLLTRFDARFTTDASGTPLTLLRRGDRCFLDPSLTDGLVEPVDITDDLKLFRADVSLRHRDSSVVWLLPREISVSFEEFEEFEKFEEEVGQEAPGFQDGDVLVRPVVHGTVAVDPARAAGGGPLDDGAWEVHVRLMGPGLNRFGRPGAGPAGPDLTLLAPAVLEGLDGLDGLEVAGVLEDGLTLTVRTTDAPPGPRPPKVTVVVPTEGAEPAAVQDTLDSLTAQTLPAAEFEVVQVPEAARPDGPGEHGTGEYLLYMKAGDRLAADALERLYGYGIEHDADIVVGRMAGKDRAVPRELFVRDRPRATFAKDPLADSLTANKLFHRAFLAEHGLRFPAAGLPLGEQAFTAEASLRAGRTAVLGGEVCYHYGPKQDTSAVPHAAFYGALRALVVTVDGLTEPGGTRDRLHRRWLRVELLDQLTGKRFLERDDEDRQALFDAIRGVFLDGGISETAIAALTAPRRVAVGLVTDNRLDDLVALARWETSVACRARLDAVSWQDDGTLRTAFTAELLATEGPLGATSPDEGPAALLPSGLSDDLAARFARAPLTGGAAPDAASAVLVLRERAGGTEYRLTTDTTVHRTDGTLTVAGSASLDPATAAGGAPLRDGAWDLYVRLTALGWTKTTKLGSYRAPDVPEELTPVPHPTAQDRRITPYWTNPHQDLALRVAAPPAPKVPAPAPSLINRLGRRLRRG
;
A
#
# COMPACT_ATOMS: atom_id res chain seq x y z
N MET A 1 -38.62 -18.32 17.18
CA MET A 1 -37.68 -17.61 16.30
C MET A 1 -36.96 -18.65 15.45
N ALA A 2 -36.36 -18.27 14.32
CA ALA A 2 -35.63 -19.22 13.47
C ALA A 2 -34.20 -19.41 14.00
N VAL A 3 -33.70 -20.65 13.97
CA VAL A 3 -32.30 -20.96 14.29
C VAL A 3 -31.42 -20.35 13.20
N ARG A 4 -30.43 -19.54 13.59
CA ARG A 4 -29.47 -18.87 12.71
C ARG A 4 -28.24 -19.74 12.47
N VAL A 5 -27.71 -20.37 13.52
CA VAL A 5 -26.49 -21.20 13.44
C VAL A 5 -26.73 -22.58 14.06
N THR A 6 -26.33 -23.63 13.35
CA THR A 6 -26.15 -24.98 13.92
C THR A 6 -24.66 -25.22 14.15
N VAL A 7 -24.22 -25.33 15.39
CA VAL A 7 -22.87 -25.75 15.75
C VAL A 7 -22.81 -27.28 15.68
N VAL A 8 -21.95 -27.83 14.84
CA VAL A 8 -21.81 -29.27 14.59
C VAL A 8 -20.58 -29.79 15.33
N VAL A 9 -20.79 -30.77 16.20
CA VAL A 9 -19.73 -31.39 17.02
C VAL A 9 -19.67 -32.90 16.73
N PRO A 10 -18.72 -33.39 15.92
CA PRO A 10 -18.49 -34.83 15.77
C PRO A 10 -17.80 -35.37 17.02
N THR A 11 -18.38 -36.39 17.66
CA THR A 11 -17.88 -36.97 18.91
C THR A 11 -17.56 -38.46 18.75
N TYR A 12 -16.44 -38.90 19.33
CA TYR A 12 -16.10 -40.31 19.47
C TYR A 12 -15.16 -40.46 20.68
N ASN A 13 -15.61 -41.16 21.70
CA ASN A 13 -14.88 -41.37 22.97
C ASN A 13 -14.30 -40.06 23.54
N SER A 14 -15.10 -38.99 23.53
CA SER A 14 -14.66 -37.63 23.87
C SER A 14 -14.41 -37.44 25.36
N GLY A 15 -15.08 -38.22 26.22
CA GLY A 15 -14.89 -38.20 27.67
C GLY A 15 -14.83 -36.78 28.27
N PRO A 16 -13.81 -36.44 29.09
CA PRO A 16 -13.72 -35.13 29.73
C PRO A 16 -13.36 -33.97 28.77
N LEU A 17 -12.89 -34.27 27.55
CA LEU A 17 -12.43 -33.25 26.59
C LEU A 17 -13.57 -32.37 26.08
N ILE A 18 -14.82 -32.82 26.19
CA ILE A 18 -15.99 -32.06 25.72
C ILE A 18 -16.35 -30.87 26.62
N LYS A 19 -15.83 -30.82 27.85
CA LYS A 19 -16.23 -29.81 28.84
C LYS A 19 -15.84 -28.38 28.41
N PRO A 20 -14.60 -28.07 27.99
CA PRO A 20 -14.24 -26.74 27.50
C PRO A 20 -15.11 -26.27 26.33
N LEU A 21 -15.45 -27.18 25.41
CA LEU A 21 -16.37 -26.90 24.31
C LEU A 21 -17.75 -26.47 24.83
N VAL A 22 -18.35 -27.25 25.73
CA VAL A 22 -19.66 -26.96 26.32
C VAL A 22 -19.64 -25.62 27.05
N ASP A 23 -18.63 -25.38 27.89
CA ASP A 23 -18.48 -24.12 28.61
C ASP A 23 -18.40 -22.92 27.65
N SER A 24 -17.74 -23.08 26.50
CA SER A 24 -17.66 -22.03 25.47
C SER A 24 -18.97 -21.79 24.73
N MET A 25 -19.80 -22.83 24.54
CA MET A 25 -21.15 -22.69 23.96
C MET A 25 -22.08 -21.93 24.92
N LEU A 26 -21.95 -22.16 26.23
CA LEU A 26 -22.76 -21.47 27.25
C LEU A 26 -22.38 -20.00 27.45
N ARG A 27 -21.14 -19.60 27.11
CA ARG A 27 -20.68 -18.20 27.17
C ARG A 27 -20.96 -17.39 25.90
N GLN A 28 -21.52 -18.01 24.85
CA GLN A 28 -21.79 -17.29 23.61
C GLN A 28 -22.72 -16.10 23.84
N THR A 29 -22.36 -14.96 23.25
CA THR A 29 -23.17 -13.74 23.27
C THR A 29 -24.35 -13.78 22.30
N MET A 30 -24.40 -14.79 21.41
CA MET A 30 -25.59 -15.07 20.61
C MET A 30 -26.68 -15.67 21.52
N PRO A 31 -27.94 -15.20 21.45
CA PRO A 31 -29.02 -15.73 22.28
C PRO A 31 -29.21 -17.26 22.08
N PRO A 32 -29.42 -18.06 23.15
CA PRO A 32 -29.60 -19.50 23.05
C PRO A 32 -30.74 -19.97 22.12
N GLU A 33 -31.76 -19.14 21.88
CA GLU A 33 -32.85 -19.41 20.95
C GLU A 33 -32.49 -19.19 19.47
N GLU A 34 -31.34 -18.57 19.19
CA GLU A 34 -30.84 -18.27 17.84
C GLU A 34 -29.80 -19.26 17.34
N PHE A 35 -29.26 -20.14 18.18
CA PHE A 35 -28.37 -21.22 17.75
C PHE A 35 -28.73 -22.56 18.36
N GLU A 36 -28.28 -23.65 17.73
CA GLU A 36 -28.33 -24.99 18.31
C GLU A 36 -26.96 -25.64 18.30
N VAL A 37 -26.70 -26.54 19.25
CA VAL A 37 -25.50 -27.39 19.26
C VAL A 37 -25.93 -28.81 18.95
N LEU A 38 -25.44 -29.37 17.84
CA LEU A 38 -25.73 -30.70 17.37
C LEU A 38 -24.51 -31.61 17.52
N PHE A 39 -24.56 -32.46 18.54
CA PHE A 39 -23.59 -33.54 18.74
C PHE A 39 -23.96 -34.73 17.85
N VAL A 40 -22.97 -35.26 17.10
CA VAL A 40 -23.13 -36.49 16.33
C VAL A 40 -22.11 -37.51 16.83
N ASP A 41 -22.60 -38.47 17.60
CA ASP A 41 -21.78 -39.52 18.20
C ASP A 41 -21.50 -40.65 17.20
N ASP A 42 -20.23 -40.88 16.91
CA ASP A 42 -19.74 -41.89 15.97
C ASP A 42 -19.58 -43.27 16.64
N GLY A 43 -20.59 -43.69 17.40
CA GLY A 43 -20.64 -44.98 18.07
C GLY A 43 -19.58 -45.11 19.17
N SER A 44 -19.57 -44.15 20.11
CA SER A 44 -18.69 -44.18 21.27
C SER A 44 -18.93 -45.42 22.14
N THR A 45 -17.86 -45.94 22.72
CA THR A 45 -17.89 -47.13 23.60
C THR A 45 -17.62 -46.80 25.06
N ASP A 46 -17.36 -45.53 25.36
CA ASP A 46 -17.17 -44.99 26.70
C ASP A 46 -18.46 -44.31 27.25
N ASN A 47 -18.31 -43.44 28.25
CA ASN A 47 -19.44 -42.74 28.87
C ASN A 47 -19.92 -41.49 28.08
N THR A 48 -19.38 -41.22 26.90
CA THR A 48 -19.73 -40.04 26.09
C THR A 48 -21.24 -39.97 25.78
N PRO A 49 -21.94 -41.03 25.35
CA PRO A 49 -23.37 -40.96 25.03
C PRO A 49 -24.23 -40.58 26.24
N ALA A 50 -23.89 -41.08 27.43
CA ALA A 50 -24.60 -40.76 28.67
C ALA A 50 -24.37 -39.28 29.08
N GLN A 51 -23.17 -38.75 28.88
CA GLN A 51 -22.86 -37.34 29.12
C GLN A 51 -23.63 -36.42 28.17
N LEU A 52 -23.66 -36.74 26.87
CA LEU A 52 -24.43 -35.99 25.87
C LEU A 52 -25.93 -36.01 26.18
N ALA A 53 -26.48 -37.15 26.60
CA ALA A 53 -27.88 -37.25 27.00
C ALA A 53 -28.23 -36.35 28.19
N ALA A 54 -27.32 -36.24 29.17
CA ALA A 54 -27.50 -35.32 30.30
C ALA A 54 -27.47 -33.85 29.86
N LEU A 55 -26.52 -33.47 29.00
CA LEU A 55 -26.40 -32.09 28.48
C LEU A 55 -27.63 -31.66 27.69
N VAL A 56 -28.17 -32.52 26.83
CA VAL A 56 -29.37 -32.23 26.05
C VAL A 56 -30.64 -32.13 26.91
N ALA A 57 -30.67 -32.80 28.07
CA ALA A 57 -31.75 -32.65 29.03
C ALA A 57 -31.70 -31.31 29.78
N GLU A 58 -30.50 -30.75 29.97
CA GLU A 58 -30.29 -29.48 30.69
C GLU A 58 -30.42 -28.25 29.78
N HIS A 59 -30.00 -28.36 28.51
CA HIS A 59 -29.93 -27.24 27.58
C HIS A 59 -30.85 -27.45 26.36
N PRO A 60 -32.00 -26.74 26.27
CA PRO A 60 -33.00 -26.95 25.20
C PRO A 60 -32.51 -26.69 23.78
N ASN A 61 -31.45 -25.91 23.61
CA ASN A 61 -30.80 -25.64 22.34
C ASN A 61 -29.74 -26.69 21.96
N PHE A 62 -29.49 -27.69 22.82
CA PHE A 62 -28.56 -28.78 22.52
C PHE A 62 -29.34 -29.99 21.99
N ARG A 63 -28.74 -30.72 21.06
CA ARG A 63 -29.29 -31.92 20.42
C ARG A 63 -28.17 -32.93 20.24
N PHE A 64 -28.48 -34.21 20.36
CA PHE A 64 -27.53 -35.27 20.02
C PHE A 64 -28.19 -36.35 19.17
N THR A 65 -27.40 -37.01 18.34
CA THR A 65 -27.79 -38.23 17.61
C THR A 65 -26.60 -39.19 17.60
N GLU A 66 -26.89 -40.49 17.61
CA GLU A 66 -25.90 -41.55 17.54
C GLU A 66 -25.94 -42.23 16.16
N ILE A 67 -24.77 -42.59 15.63
CA ILE A 67 -24.62 -43.39 14.42
C ILE A 67 -23.67 -44.57 14.65
N PRO A 68 -23.75 -45.65 13.84
CA PRO A 68 -22.73 -46.69 13.87
C PRO A 68 -21.36 -46.12 13.49
N ASN A 69 -20.35 -46.47 14.29
CA ASN A 69 -18.96 -46.02 14.15
C ASN A 69 -18.48 -46.13 12.70
N SER A 70 -18.03 -44.99 12.19
CA SER A 70 -17.62 -44.79 10.81
C SER A 70 -16.11 -44.81 10.61
N GLY A 71 -15.36 -44.71 11.71
CA GLY A 71 -13.91 -44.71 11.74
C GLY A 71 -13.25 -43.36 11.45
N TRP A 72 -14.00 -42.28 11.18
CA TRP A 72 -13.45 -40.94 10.89
C TRP A 72 -14.53 -39.83 11.01
N PRO A 73 -14.21 -38.55 11.30
CA PRO A 73 -15.21 -37.48 11.48
C PRO A 73 -16.07 -37.12 10.27
N GLY A 74 -15.73 -37.59 9.06
CA GLY A 74 -16.43 -37.23 7.82
C GLY A 74 -17.91 -37.62 7.81
N LYS A 75 -18.26 -38.85 8.21
CA LYS A 75 -19.67 -39.30 8.23
C LYS A 75 -20.50 -38.57 9.29
N PRO A 76 -20.04 -38.41 10.56
CA PRO A 76 -20.72 -37.56 11.54
C PRO A 76 -21.02 -36.14 11.01
N ARG A 77 -20.03 -35.48 10.39
CA ARG A 77 -20.20 -34.13 9.81
C ARG A 77 -21.23 -34.12 8.67
N ASN A 78 -21.23 -35.10 7.78
CA ASN A 78 -22.24 -35.24 6.72
C ASN A 78 -23.66 -35.42 7.28
N VAL A 79 -23.83 -36.27 8.30
CA VAL A 79 -25.12 -36.47 8.97
C VAL A 79 -25.60 -35.15 9.59
N ALA A 80 -24.70 -34.39 10.20
CA ALA A 80 -25.02 -33.10 10.78
C ALA A 80 -25.46 -32.06 9.73
N ILE A 81 -24.85 -32.02 8.54
CA ILE A 81 -25.27 -31.13 7.43
C ILE A 81 -26.74 -31.37 7.08
N GLU A 82 -27.21 -32.63 7.07
CA GLU A 82 -28.61 -32.94 6.77
C GLU A 82 -29.56 -32.58 7.93
N LEU A 83 -29.11 -32.74 9.17
CA LEU A 83 -29.92 -32.50 10.37
C LEU A 83 -29.93 -31.04 10.86
N ALA A 84 -29.04 -30.21 10.32
CA ALA A 84 -28.89 -28.80 10.68
C ALA A 84 -30.14 -27.98 10.35
N ARG A 85 -30.58 -27.16 11.32
CA ARG A 85 -31.71 -26.25 11.18
C ARG A 85 -31.30 -24.79 10.96
N GLY A 86 -30.06 -24.45 11.28
CA GLY A 86 -29.50 -23.12 11.10
C GLY A 86 -29.41 -22.70 9.64
N GLU A 87 -29.51 -21.39 9.41
CA GLU A 87 -29.12 -20.76 8.14
C GLU A 87 -27.66 -21.06 7.79
N TYR A 88 -26.81 -21.14 8.83
CA TYR A 88 -25.41 -21.52 8.75
C TYR A 88 -25.11 -22.76 9.62
N VAL A 89 -24.08 -23.52 9.23
CA VAL A 89 -23.43 -24.56 10.05
C VAL A 89 -22.03 -24.12 10.45
N GLN A 90 -21.63 -24.31 11.70
CA GLN A 90 -20.27 -24.11 12.20
C GLN A 90 -19.70 -25.46 12.65
N PHE A 91 -18.61 -25.93 12.03
CA PHE A 91 -17.95 -27.15 12.51
C PHE A 91 -16.96 -26.82 13.64
N ILE A 92 -16.96 -27.65 14.69
CA ILE A 92 -16.01 -27.59 15.80
C ILE A 92 -15.72 -29.01 16.27
N ASP A 93 -14.45 -29.32 16.54
CA ASP A 93 -14.08 -30.62 17.09
C ASP A 93 -14.31 -30.64 18.62
N HIS A 94 -14.55 -31.83 19.18
CA HIS A 94 -15.02 -31.98 20.57
C HIS A 94 -14.02 -31.53 21.64
N ASP A 95 -12.76 -31.33 21.26
CA ASP A 95 -11.62 -30.96 22.08
C ASP A 95 -11.18 -29.49 21.89
N ASP A 96 -11.91 -28.73 21.07
CA ASP A 96 -11.65 -27.31 20.80
C ASP A 96 -12.71 -26.41 21.46
N LEU A 97 -12.54 -25.08 21.36
CA LEU A 97 -13.54 -24.11 21.82
C LEU A 97 -13.69 -22.91 20.90
N LEU A 98 -14.82 -22.19 21.04
CA LEU A 98 -15.05 -20.91 20.38
C LEU A 98 -14.86 -19.73 21.34
N GLY A 99 -14.47 -18.57 20.78
CA GLY A 99 -14.50 -17.30 21.51
C GLY A 99 -15.94 -16.86 21.81
N ASP A 100 -16.16 -16.11 22.89
CA ASP A 100 -17.49 -15.78 23.41
C ASP A 100 -18.37 -14.97 22.42
N GLU A 101 -17.77 -14.21 21.51
CA GLU A 101 -18.49 -13.47 20.44
C GLU A 101 -18.45 -14.14 19.07
N ALA A 102 -17.82 -15.32 18.96
CA ALA A 102 -17.50 -15.95 17.68
C ALA A 102 -18.75 -16.21 16.83
N LEU A 103 -19.79 -16.84 17.39
CA LEU A 103 -21.00 -17.17 16.62
C LEU A 103 -21.70 -15.91 16.11
N ARG A 104 -21.84 -14.90 16.96
CA ARG A 104 -22.51 -13.64 16.62
C ARG A 104 -21.74 -12.88 15.54
N ARG A 105 -20.43 -12.66 15.73
CA ARG A 105 -19.60 -11.92 14.77
C ARG A 105 -19.54 -12.60 13.41
N MET A 106 -19.36 -13.92 13.38
CA MET A 106 -19.32 -14.67 12.13
C MET A 106 -20.67 -14.66 11.42
N TYR A 107 -21.78 -14.85 12.14
CA TYR A 107 -23.12 -14.79 11.56
C TYR A 107 -23.46 -13.40 11.02
N ASP A 108 -23.27 -12.35 11.83
CA ASP A 108 -23.62 -10.98 11.44
C ASP A 108 -22.87 -10.56 10.17
N LEU A 109 -21.56 -10.87 10.08
CA LEU A 109 -20.75 -10.57 8.90
C LEU A 109 -21.17 -11.41 7.69
N GLY A 110 -21.36 -12.72 7.87
CA GLY A 110 -21.77 -13.63 6.80
C GLY A 110 -23.15 -13.29 6.24
N HIS A 111 -24.12 -13.01 7.09
CA HIS A 111 -25.48 -12.67 6.70
C HIS A 111 -25.54 -11.33 5.97
N ALA A 112 -24.85 -10.30 6.49
CA ALA A 112 -24.79 -8.98 5.84
C ALA A 112 -24.21 -9.05 4.41
N ASN A 113 -23.22 -9.92 4.20
CA ASN A 113 -22.53 -10.09 2.91
C ASN A 113 -23.07 -11.25 2.06
N ARG A 114 -24.06 -12.00 2.56
CA ARG A 114 -24.61 -13.22 1.95
C ARG A 114 -23.53 -14.24 1.60
N SER A 115 -22.53 -14.38 2.46
CA SER A 115 -21.36 -15.21 2.21
C SER A 115 -21.69 -16.70 2.37
N ASP A 116 -21.09 -17.51 1.50
CA ASP A 116 -21.22 -18.97 1.52
C ASP A 116 -20.34 -19.58 2.60
N ILE A 117 -19.20 -18.95 2.89
CA ILE A 117 -18.23 -19.35 3.90
C ILE A 117 -17.86 -18.13 4.74
N VAL A 118 -17.80 -18.28 6.06
CA VAL A 118 -17.23 -17.30 6.97
C VAL A 118 -16.08 -17.96 7.73
N ILE A 119 -14.91 -17.35 7.63
CA ILE A 119 -13.69 -17.83 8.26
C ILE A 119 -13.41 -16.99 9.50
N GLY A 120 -13.44 -17.62 10.67
CA GLY A 120 -13.02 -16.99 11.92
C GLY A 120 -11.51 -17.04 12.12
N LYS A 121 -10.94 -16.02 12.77
CA LYS A 121 -9.53 -16.04 13.20
C LYS A 121 -9.31 -17.23 14.12
N VAL A 122 -8.26 -17.99 13.83
CA VAL A 122 -7.88 -19.16 14.61
C VAL A 122 -6.74 -18.83 15.58
N VAL A 123 -6.77 -19.47 16.73
CA VAL A 123 -5.72 -19.49 17.74
C VAL A 123 -5.27 -20.94 17.90
N SER A 124 -3.98 -21.17 18.07
CA SER A 124 -3.41 -22.50 18.19
C SER A 124 -2.24 -22.45 19.17
N ASN A 125 -2.28 -23.27 20.21
CA ASN A 125 -1.15 -23.49 21.11
C ASN A 125 -0.15 -24.53 20.57
N PHE A 126 -0.54 -25.35 19.59
CA PHE A 126 0.34 -26.30 18.90
C PHE A 126 1.56 -25.61 18.27
N ARG A 127 2.77 -26.03 18.65
CA ARG A 127 4.02 -25.47 18.09
C ARG A 127 4.18 -25.73 16.58
N LEU A 128 3.65 -26.85 16.07
CA LEU A 128 3.81 -27.29 14.68
C LEU A 128 2.65 -26.88 13.76
N ARG A 129 1.54 -26.36 14.30
CA ARG A 129 0.38 -25.97 13.50
C ARG A 129 0.47 -24.49 13.14
N GLY A 130 0.86 -24.21 11.89
CA GLY A 130 0.94 -22.85 11.38
C GLY A 130 -0.43 -22.16 11.34
N ILE A 131 -0.50 -20.92 11.83
CA ILE A 131 -1.68 -20.07 11.68
C ILE A 131 -1.67 -19.45 10.27
N PRO A 132 -2.81 -19.32 9.58
CA PRO A 132 -2.92 -18.64 8.27
C PRO A 132 -2.71 -17.12 8.39
N HIS A 133 -1.51 -16.68 8.75
CA HIS A 133 -1.16 -15.31 9.11
C HIS A 133 -1.66 -14.28 8.10
N ALA A 134 -1.39 -14.47 6.81
CA ALA A 134 -1.78 -13.51 5.76
C ALA A 134 -3.30 -13.41 5.58
N LEU A 135 -4.02 -14.53 5.71
CA LEU A 135 -5.48 -14.54 5.64
C LEU A 135 -6.09 -13.89 6.89
N MET A 136 -5.53 -14.13 8.07
CA MET A 136 -6.07 -13.67 9.36
C MET A 136 -5.53 -12.31 9.82
N SER A 137 -4.89 -11.55 8.93
CA SER A 137 -4.29 -10.25 9.25
C SER A 137 -5.29 -9.11 9.42
N ARG A 138 -6.49 -9.25 8.85
CA ARG A 138 -7.56 -8.25 8.88
C ARG A 138 -8.91 -8.88 8.58
N THR A 139 -9.97 -8.22 9.02
CA THR A 139 -11.33 -8.55 8.59
C THR A 139 -11.50 -8.28 7.10
N ARG A 140 -12.22 -9.17 6.40
CA ARG A 140 -12.59 -9.05 4.99
C ARG A 140 -14.08 -9.31 4.90
N GLU A 141 -14.83 -8.28 4.49
CA GLU A 141 -16.28 -8.39 4.36
C GLU A 141 -16.67 -9.36 3.25
N SER A 142 -15.98 -9.31 2.10
CA SER A 142 -16.19 -10.24 1.00
C SER A 142 -14.90 -10.46 0.21
N CYS A 143 -14.58 -11.72 -0.08
CA CYS A 143 -13.47 -12.13 -0.91
C CYS A 143 -13.75 -13.46 -1.61
N THR A 144 -12.87 -13.82 -2.54
CA THR A 144 -12.85 -15.10 -3.24
C THR A 144 -11.43 -15.67 -3.18
N PHE A 145 -11.22 -16.89 -3.68
CA PHE A 145 -9.88 -17.48 -3.76
C PHE A 145 -8.94 -16.71 -4.70
N GLU A 146 -9.48 -15.89 -5.60
CA GLU A 146 -8.70 -15.02 -6.49
C GLU A 146 -8.22 -13.75 -5.76
N THR A 147 -9.04 -13.21 -4.85
CA THR A 147 -8.77 -11.93 -4.18
C THR A 147 -8.19 -12.08 -2.77
N ALA A 148 -8.15 -13.30 -2.23
CA ALA A 148 -7.55 -13.60 -0.92
C ALA A 148 -6.85 -14.98 -0.89
N PRO A 149 -5.84 -15.18 -0.02
CA PRO A 149 -5.10 -16.44 0.08
C PRO A 149 -5.89 -17.52 0.84
N LEU A 150 -7.07 -17.90 0.36
CA LEU A 150 -7.95 -18.88 1.03
C LEU A 150 -7.31 -20.28 1.15
N HIS A 151 -6.38 -20.62 0.25
CA HIS A 151 -5.59 -21.85 0.26
C HIS A 151 -4.69 -22.03 1.50
N ASP A 152 -4.47 -20.97 2.28
CA ASP A 152 -3.74 -21.03 3.55
C ASP A 152 -4.60 -21.61 4.70
N SER A 153 -5.93 -21.70 4.55
CA SER A 153 -6.85 -22.19 5.58
C SER A 153 -7.84 -23.23 5.03
N LEU A 154 -7.37 -24.46 4.87
CA LEU A 154 -8.16 -25.59 4.34
C LEU A 154 -8.67 -26.55 5.42
N THR A 155 -8.72 -26.13 6.68
CA THR A 155 -9.47 -26.86 7.73
C THR A 155 -10.96 -26.56 7.63
N VAL A 156 -11.82 -27.43 8.16
CA VAL A 156 -13.29 -27.23 8.06
C VAL A 156 -13.90 -26.43 9.20
N HIS A 157 -13.11 -26.01 10.18
CA HIS A 157 -13.54 -25.29 11.39
C HIS A 157 -13.97 -23.84 11.11
N LYS A 158 -15.04 -23.69 10.32
CA LYS A 158 -15.57 -22.45 9.75
C LYS A 158 -17.09 -22.50 9.74
N MET A 159 -17.70 -21.37 9.44
CA MET A 159 -19.13 -21.27 9.27
C MET A 159 -19.48 -21.34 7.77
N TYR A 160 -20.48 -22.13 7.40
CA TYR A 160 -20.91 -22.34 6.03
C TYR A 160 -22.41 -22.13 5.91
N ARG A 161 -22.86 -21.49 4.84
CA ARG A 161 -24.29 -21.37 4.57
C ARG A 161 -24.85 -22.77 4.32
N THR A 162 -25.82 -23.20 5.13
CA THR A 162 -26.33 -24.58 5.11
C THR A 162 -26.89 -24.95 3.73
N ALA A 163 -27.62 -24.02 3.12
CA ALA A 163 -28.16 -24.19 1.77
C ALA A 163 -27.06 -24.38 0.72
N PHE A 164 -25.97 -23.61 0.81
CA PHE A 164 -24.82 -23.73 -0.10
C PHE A 164 -24.21 -25.13 -0.07
N LEU A 165 -23.93 -25.69 1.11
CA LEU A 165 -23.40 -27.04 1.23
C LEU A 165 -24.34 -28.10 0.62
N ARG A 166 -25.65 -27.95 0.81
CA ARG A 166 -26.66 -28.88 0.30
C ARG A 166 -26.81 -28.77 -1.22
N GLU A 167 -26.96 -27.55 -1.74
CA GLU A 167 -27.17 -27.25 -3.16
C GLU A 167 -25.95 -27.62 -4.02
N GLN A 168 -24.74 -27.42 -3.49
CA GLN A 168 -23.49 -27.72 -4.20
C GLN A 168 -22.98 -29.15 -3.95
N GLU A 169 -23.74 -29.96 -3.19
CA GLU A 169 -23.39 -31.34 -2.82
C GLU A 169 -21.98 -31.47 -2.21
N ILE A 170 -21.54 -30.46 -1.45
CA ILE A 170 -20.25 -30.47 -0.78
C ILE A 170 -20.34 -31.41 0.43
N ARG A 171 -19.62 -32.53 0.39
CA ARG A 171 -19.67 -33.60 1.40
C ARG A 171 -18.27 -34.10 1.72
N PHE A 172 -18.09 -34.58 2.94
CA PHE A 172 -16.88 -35.25 3.38
C PHE A 172 -16.80 -36.67 2.78
N PRO A 173 -15.60 -37.20 2.50
CA PRO A 173 -15.43 -38.63 2.25
C PRO A 173 -15.84 -39.45 3.48
N VAL A 174 -16.36 -40.65 3.26
CA VAL A 174 -16.82 -41.58 4.32
C VAL A 174 -15.79 -42.68 4.52
N GLY A 175 -15.47 -42.98 5.78
CA GLY A 175 -14.44 -43.93 6.18
C GLY A 175 -13.12 -43.24 6.51
N HIS A 176 -12.09 -44.03 6.82
CA HIS A 176 -10.77 -43.53 7.16
C HIS A 176 -10.14 -42.78 5.98
N PHE A 177 -10.05 -41.45 6.07
CA PHE A 177 -9.53 -40.59 5.02
C PHE A 177 -8.67 -39.48 5.62
N VAL A 178 -7.34 -39.68 5.65
CA VAL A 178 -6.42 -38.60 6.02
C VAL A 178 -6.49 -37.49 4.99
N GLY A 179 -6.81 -36.27 5.42
CA GLY A 179 -6.99 -35.11 4.54
C GLY A 179 -8.42 -34.91 4.05
N GLU A 180 -9.42 -35.45 4.76
CA GLU A 180 -10.85 -35.31 4.43
C GLU A 180 -11.28 -33.86 4.33
N ASP A 181 -10.71 -33.01 5.19
CA ASP A 181 -10.92 -31.58 5.21
C ASP A 181 -10.47 -30.93 3.89
N LEU A 182 -9.34 -31.39 3.32
CA LEU A 182 -8.82 -30.87 2.07
C LEU A 182 -9.75 -31.21 0.90
N LEU A 183 -10.22 -32.46 0.85
CA LEU A 183 -11.16 -32.91 -0.18
C LEU A 183 -12.51 -32.18 -0.09
N PHE A 184 -12.95 -31.85 1.13
CA PHE A 184 -14.14 -31.02 1.35
C PHE A 184 -13.90 -29.55 0.94
N MET A 185 -12.76 -28.98 1.32
CA MET A 185 -12.49 -27.55 1.18
C MET A 185 -12.16 -27.11 -0.24
N VAL A 186 -11.58 -27.98 -1.07
CA VAL A 186 -11.32 -27.66 -2.48
C VAL A 186 -12.60 -27.23 -3.21
N PRO A 187 -13.65 -28.07 -3.35
CA PRO A 187 -14.88 -27.65 -4.02
C PRO A 187 -15.59 -26.53 -3.24
N ALA A 188 -15.53 -26.50 -1.90
CA ALA A 188 -16.17 -25.45 -1.12
C ALA A 188 -15.63 -24.05 -1.46
N VAL A 189 -14.31 -23.90 -1.52
CA VAL A 189 -13.67 -22.59 -1.78
C VAL A 189 -13.82 -22.16 -3.24
N PHE A 190 -13.77 -23.10 -4.19
CA PHE A 190 -13.92 -22.77 -5.62
C PHE A 190 -15.36 -22.46 -6.03
N ARG A 191 -16.36 -23.11 -5.40
CA ARG A 191 -17.77 -22.91 -5.72
C ARG A 191 -18.44 -21.80 -4.91
N ALA A 192 -17.81 -21.32 -3.84
CA ALA A 192 -18.33 -20.21 -3.05
C ALA A 192 -18.34 -18.91 -3.88
N ALA A 193 -19.50 -18.25 -3.93
CA ALA A 193 -19.64 -16.95 -4.58
C ALA A 193 -19.01 -15.82 -3.75
N SER A 194 -19.02 -15.96 -2.42
CA SER A 194 -18.43 -15.01 -1.48
C SER A 194 -17.95 -15.69 -0.20
N VAL A 195 -16.79 -15.27 0.28
CA VAL A 195 -16.20 -15.66 1.56
C VAL A 195 -15.95 -14.43 2.42
N SER A 196 -16.43 -14.42 3.66
CA SER A 196 -16.04 -13.41 4.67
C SER A 196 -14.94 -13.96 5.58
N VAL A 197 -14.12 -13.07 6.13
CA VAL A 197 -13.09 -13.40 7.12
C VAL A 197 -13.20 -12.45 8.31
N VAL A 198 -13.40 -12.99 9.51
CA VAL A 198 -13.29 -12.24 10.78
C VAL A 198 -11.84 -12.32 11.23
N GLY A 199 -11.07 -11.25 11.01
CA GLY A 199 -9.63 -11.23 11.30
C GLY A 199 -9.23 -10.43 12.54
N ASP A 200 -10.19 -9.67 13.09
CA ASP A 200 -10.01 -8.76 14.23
C ASP A 200 -10.45 -9.35 15.58
N TYR A 201 -10.96 -10.58 15.60
CA TYR A 201 -11.41 -11.25 16.83
C TYR A 201 -11.08 -12.74 16.80
N PRO A 202 -10.44 -13.31 17.84
CA PRO A 202 -10.21 -14.76 17.96
C PRO A 202 -11.53 -15.56 18.02
N CYS A 203 -11.86 -16.27 16.95
CA CYS A 203 -13.12 -17.01 16.86
C CYS A 203 -12.99 -18.47 17.30
N TYR A 204 -11.89 -19.13 16.94
CA TYR A 204 -11.72 -20.58 17.11
C TYR A 204 -10.38 -20.88 17.76
N TYR A 205 -10.38 -21.71 18.80
CA TYR A 205 -9.18 -22.08 19.55
C TYR A 205 -8.92 -23.58 19.41
N TYR A 206 -7.81 -23.92 18.75
CA TYR A 206 -7.28 -25.27 18.73
C TYR A 206 -6.55 -25.54 20.05
N LEU A 207 -6.94 -26.58 20.77
CA LEU A 207 -6.32 -26.94 22.05
C LEU A 207 -5.47 -28.21 21.93
N GLU A 208 -4.19 -28.09 22.25
CA GLU A 208 -3.31 -29.23 22.48
C GLU A 208 -3.81 -30.05 23.69
N ARG A 209 -3.99 -31.36 23.49
CA ARG A 209 -4.42 -32.28 24.54
C ARG A 209 -3.27 -32.58 25.50
N GLU A 210 -3.56 -32.71 26.79
CA GLU A 210 -2.55 -33.06 27.80
C GLU A 210 -1.89 -34.43 27.54
N ASP A 211 -2.61 -35.35 26.87
CA ASP A 211 -2.10 -36.66 26.47
C ASP A 211 -1.30 -36.64 25.16
N GLY A 212 -1.18 -35.48 24.50
CA GLY A 212 -0.49 -35.31 23.22
C GLY A 212 -1.19 -35.96 22.02
N GLY A 213 -2.39 -36.53 22.20
CA GLY A 213 -3.09 -37.24 21.15
C GLY A 213 -3.72 -36.31 20.11
N HIS A 214 -3.79 -36.77 18.86
CA HIS A 214 -4.53 -36.11 17.78
C HIS A 214 -5.09 -37.12 16.77
N THR A 215 -6.12 -36.73 16.01
CA THR A 215 -6.85 -37.61 15.09
C THR A 215 -5.98 -38.18 13.97
N THR A 216 -5.00 -37.43 13.48
CA THR A 216 -4.04 -37.89 12.47
C THR A 216 -2.97 -38.77 13.12
N PRO A 217 -2.66 -39.97 12.63
CA PRO A 217 -1.58 -40.76 13.23
C PRO A 217 -0.19 -40.12 13.00
N ASP A 218 0.74 -40.34 13.93
CA ASP A 218 2.14 -39.86 13.81
C ASP A 218 2.85 -40.44 12.59
N HIS A 219 2.51 -41.68 12.24
CA HIS A 219 3.03 -42.40 11.08
C HIS A 219 1.88 -42.72 10.13
N LEU A 220 1.99 -42.25 8.89
CA LEU A 220 1.00 -42.49 7.85
C LEU A 220 1.17 -43.87 7.24
N ASP A 221 0.05 -44.50 6.86
CA ASP A 221 0.06 -45.59 5.89
C ASP A 221 0.31 -45.01 4.48
N PRO A 222 1.46 -45.29 3.84
CA PRO A 222 1.83 -44.65 2.58
C PRO A 222 0.85 -44.90 1.43
N VAL A 223 0.30 -46.12 1.36
CA VAL A 223 -0.60 -46.53 0.28
C VAL A 223 -1.95 -45.82 0.40
N SER A 224 -2.57 -45.84 1.57
CA SER A 224 -3.82 -45.13 1.81
C SER A 224 -3.64 -43.62 1.63
N TYR A 225 -2.56 -43.03 2.15
CA TYR A 225 -2.35 -41.59 2.08
C TYR A 225 -2.12 -41.07 0.66
N SER A 226 -1.27 -41.75 -0.13
CA SER A 226 -1.06 -41.39 -1.54
C SER A 226 -2.35 -41.52 -2.36
N GLY A 227 -3.19 -42.52 -2.09
CA GLY A 227 -4.52 -42.65 -2.69
C GLY A 227 -5.47 -41.49 -2.34
N ASN A 228 -5.41 -40.98 -1.10
CA ASN A 228 -6.20 -39.82 -0.69
C ASN A 228 -5.71 -38.53 -1.36
N LEU A 229 -4.39 -38.33 -1.48
CA LEU A 229 -3.80 -37.18 -2.17
C LEU A 229 -4.23 -37.12 -3.65
N ARG A 230 -4.23 -38.26 -4.35
CA ARG A 230 -4.71 -38.33 -5.74
C ARG A 230 -6.15 -37.83 -5.86
N GLN A 231 -7.04 -38.28 -4.97
CA GLN A 231 -8.43 -37.82 -4.95
C GLN A 231 -8.55 -36.31 -4.71
N ILE A 232 -7.75 -35.74 -3.80
CA ILE A 232 -7.72 -34.30 -3.55
C ILE A 232 -7.23 -33.54 -4.79
N PHE A 233 -6.18 -34.02 -5.45
CA PHE A 233 -5.58 -33.34 -6.60
C PHE A 233 -6.46 -33.47 -7.85
N ASP A 234 -7.17 -34.59 -8.01
CA ASP A 234 -8.17 -34.77 -9.06
C ASP A 234 -9.39 -33.86 -8.83
N ALA A 235 -9.84 -33.70 -7.59
CA ALA A 235 -10.87 -32.72 -7.25
C ALA A 235 -10.41 -31.29 -7.60
N LEU A 236 -9.18 -30.92 -7.28
CA LEU A 236 -8.61 -29.62 -7.67
C LEU A 236 -8.61 -29.46 -9.20
N ARG A 237 -8.13 -30.47 -9.94
CA ARG A 237 -8.09 -30.42 -11.41
C ARG A 237 -9.48 -30.24 -12.02
N ALA A 238 -10.50 -30.87 -11.42
CA ALA A 238 -11.88 -30.74 -11.86
C ALA A 238 -12.43 -29.31 -11.66
N GLU A 239 -12.04 -28.62 -10.59
CA GLU A 239 -12.50 -27.24 -10.31
C GLU A 239 -11.75 -26.16 -11.11
N THR A 240 -10.47 -26.36 -11.45
CA THR A 240 -9.64 -25.28 -12.03
C THR A 240 -9.33 -25.40 -13.52
N GLY A 241 -9.34 -26.61 -14.09
CA GLY A 241 -8.67 -26.87 -15.37
C GLY A 241 -7.15 -26.60 -15.34
N PRO A 242 -6.43 -26.76 -16.47
CA PRO A 242 -5.00 -26.44 -16.54
C PRO A 242 -4.75 -24.92 -16.54
N GLY A 243 -3.74 -24.47 -15.79
CA GLY A 243 -3.28 -23.08 -15.81
C GLY A 243 -2.71 -22.59 -14.49
N PRO A 244 -2.33 -21.29 -14.42
CA PRO A 244 -1.59 -20.72 -13.29
C PRO A 244 -2.27 -20.90 -11.92
N MET A 245 -3.62 -20.91 -11.88
CA MET A 245 -4.39 -21.10 -10.65
C MET A 245 -4.22 -22.51 -10.10
N ARG A 246 -4.37 -23.54 -10.95
CA ARG A 246 -4.13 -24.94 -10.58
C ARG A 246 -2.72 -25.11 -10.05
N ASP A 247 -1.74 -24.59 -10.77
CA ASP A 247 -0.33 -24.81 -10.48
C ASP A 247 0.05 -24.13 -9.16
N LYS A 248 -0.55 -22.98 -8.83
CA LYS A 248 -0.42 -22.32 -7.52
C LYS A 248 -0.90 -23.22 -6.37
N TRP A 249 -2.05 -23.88 -6.52
CA TRP A 249 -2.59 -24.78 -5.49
C TRP A 249 -1.80 -26.09 -5.39
N LEU A 250 -1.36 -26.66 -6.51
CA LEU A 250 -0.48 -27.83 -6.51
C LEU A 250 0.85 -27.53 -5.80
N ARG A 251 1.43 -26.34 -5.97
CA ARG A 251 2.61 -25.92 -5.19
C ARG A 251 2.33 -25.82 -3.69
N ARG A 252 1.16 -25.32 -3.29
CA ARG A 252 0.74 -25.35 -1.87
C ARG A 252 0.65 -26.78 -1.38
N PHE A 253 -0.02 -27.66 -2.11
CA PHE A 253 -0.22 -29.05 -1.71
C PHE A 253 1.11 -29.82 -1.63
N TRP A 254 1.99 -29.59 -2.60
CA TRP A 254 3.36 -30.07 -2.58
C TRP A 254 4.05 -29.69 -1.27
N ARG A 255 4.04 -28.40 -0.91
CA ARG A 255 4.69 -27.91 0.31
C ARG A 255 4.05 -28.45 1.59
N ALA A 256 2.73 -28.32 1.72
CA ALA A 256 2.02 -28.50 2.98
C ALA A 256 1.63 -29.96 3.28
N ASP A 257 1.43 -30.79 2.25
CA ASP A 257 0.82 -32.11 2.39
C ASP A 257 1.68 -33.24 1.80
N MET A 258 2.68 -32.93 0.98
CA MET A 258 3.69 -33.91 0.53
C MET A 258 5.03 -33.70 1.24
N VAL A 259 5.70 -32.57 0.95
CA VAL A 259 7.04 -32.25 1.44
C VAL A 259 7.12 -32.19 2.96
N LYS A 260 6.04 -31.79 3.64
CA LYS A 260 5.95 -31.83 5.10
C LYS A 260 6.38 -33.19 5.68
N TYR A 261 5.95 -34.30 5.07
CA TYR A 261 6.30 -35.66 5.52
C TYR A 261 7.68 -36.14 5.03
N LEU A 262 8.26 -35.41 4.06
CA LEU A 262 9.59 -35.63 3.48
C LEU A 262 10.62 -34.60 3.98
N SER A 263 10.32 -33.93 5.10
CA SER A 263 11.13 -32.87 5.70
C SER A 263 11.19 -33.00 7.22
N GLU A 264 12.01 -32.16 7.83
CA GLU A 264 12.19 -32.08 9.27
C GLU A 264 10.94 -31.49 9.97
N PRO A 265 10.65 -31.92 11.21
CA PRO A 265 11.30 -33.02 11.94
C PRO A 265 10.75 -34.41 11.60
N ILE A 266 9.80 -34.53 10.67
CA ILE A 266 8.97 -35.74 10.48
C ILE A 266 9.70 -36.87 9.75
N PHE A 267 10.29 -36.61 8.59
CA PHE A 267 10.89 -37.68 7.76
C PHE A 267 11.98 -38.51 8.49
N PRO A 268 12.85 -37.89 9.33
CA PRO A 268 13.84 -38.63 10.11
C PRO A 268 13.27 -39.56 11.19
N THR A 269 12.02 -39.36 11.66
CA THR A 269 11.44 -40.20 12.74
C THR A 269 10.93 -41.55 12.25
N TYR A 270 10.72 -41.72 10.95
CA TYR A 270 10.30 -43.00 10.37
C TYR A 270 11.44 -44.01 10.39
N GLU A 271 11.14 -45.26 10.70
CA GLU A 271 12.09 -46.37 10.53
C GLU A 271 12.47 -46.54 9.05
N PRO A 272 13.68 -47.05 8.73
CA PRO A 272 14.18 -47.09 7.35
C PRO A 272 13.24 -47.73 6.33
N GLU A 273 12.58 -48.85 6.68
CA GLU A 273 11.62 -49.53 5.80
C GLU A 273 10.36 -48.68 5.54
N GLN A 274 9.80 -48.08 6.60
CA GLN A 274 8.63 -47.21 6.50
C GLN A 274 8.95 -45.93 5.73
N ARG A 275 10.15 -45.39 5.91
CA ARG A 275 10.65 -44.22 5.19
C ARG A 275 10.75 -44.48 3.69
N GLY A 276 11.28 -45.64 3.30
CA GLY A 276 11.33 -46.07 1.91
C GLY A 276 9.94 -46.22 1.29
N ALA A 277 9.01 -46.84 2.01
CA ALA A 277 7.62 -46.98 1.55
C ALA A 277 6.91 -45.62 1.40
N LEU A 278 7.07 -44.72 2.35
CA LEU A 278 6.53 -43.35 2.30
C LEU A 278 7.10 -42.56 1.12
N PHE A 279 8.43 -42.58 0.95
CA PHE A 279 9.10 -41.90 -0.16
C PHE A 279 8.61 -42.42 -1.51
N GLY A 280 8.56 -43.75 -1.69
CA GLY A 280 8.08 -44.38 -2.91
C GLY A 280 6.65 -43.97 -3.25
N ALA A 281 5.73 -44.03 -2.29
CA ALA A 281 4.33 -43.67 -2.49
C ALA A 281 4.14 -42.18 -2.86
N LEU A 282 4.88 -41.27 -2.20
CA LEU A 282 4.81 -39.84 -2.52
C LEU A 282 5.53 -39.48 -3.83
N ARG A 283 6.55 -40.25 -4.21
CA ARG A 283 7.20 -40.11 -5.52
C ARG A 283 6.24 -40.44 -6.66
N GLU A 284 5.45 -41.50 -6.55
CA GLU A 284 4.42 -41.81 -7.58
C GLU A 284 3.42 -40.66 -7.74
N VAL A 285 2.97 -40.07 -6.63
CA VAL A 285 2.11 -38.88 -6.68
C VAL A 285 2.85 -37.69 -7.33
N ALA A 286 4.15 -37.51 -7.05
CA ALA A 286 4.93 -36.48 -7.71
C ALA A 286 4.99 -36.68 -9.23
N GLU A 287 5.20 -37.92 -9.70
CA GLU A 287 5.25 -38.24 -11.14
C GLU A 287 3.94 -37.90 -11.87
N GLU A 288 2.80 -38.02 -11.19
CA GLU A 288 1.48 -37.75 -11.76
C GLU A 288 1.08 -36.26 -11.74
N TYR A 289 1.55 -35.47 -10.76
CA TYR A 289 1.02 -34.12 -10.49
C TYR A 289 2.06 -32.99 -10.45
N LEU A 290 3.34 -33.29 -10.26
CA LEU A 290 4.42 -32.30 -10.28
C LEU A 290 4.87 -32.05 -11.74
N THR A 291 4.11 -31.24 -12.47
CA THR A 291 4.49 -30.81 -13.83
C THR A 291 5.70 -29.88 -13.80
N GLU A 292 6.32 -29.61 -14.96
CA GLU A 292 7.44 -28.65 -15.03
C GLU A 292 7.04 -27.25 -14.53
N GLU A 293 5.84 -26.76 -14.86
CA GLU A 293 5.38 -25.45 -14.41
C GLU A 293 5.14 -25.39 -12.88
N VAL A 294 4.73 -26.52 -12.28
CA VAL A 294 4.63 -26.63 -10.82
C VAL A 294 6.02 -26.64 -10.22
N TYR A 295 6.94 -27.45 -10.75
CA TYR A 295 8.32 -27.58 -10.30
C TYR A 295 9.12 -26.28 -10.40
N GLU A 296 9.10 -25.61 -11.56
CA GLU A 296 9.79 -24.34 -11.78
C GLU A 296 9.28 -23.24 -10.83
N GLY A 297 7.98 -23.27 -10.49
CA GLY A 297 7.39 -22.31 -9.56
C GLY A 297 7.62 -22.60 -8.08
N LEU A 298 8.21 -23.74 -7.71
CA LEU A 298 8.62 -24.03 -6.32
C LEU A 298 9.81 -23.14 -5.94
N ALA A 299 9.97 -22.82 -4.65
CA ALA A 299 11.12 -22.04 -4.21
C ALA A 299 12.41 -22.89 -4.14
N GLY A 300 13.58 -22.26 -4.11
CA GLY A 300 14.91 -22.92 -4.09
C GLY A 300 15.00 -24.23 -3.29
N LEU A 301 14.83 -24.22 -1.97
CA LEU A 301 14.94 -25.43 -1.15
C LEU A 301 13.86 -26.49 -1.48
N GLU A 302 12.66 -26.05 -1.88
CA GLU A 302 11.57 -26.93 -2.30
C GLU A 302 11.87 -27.61 -3.65
N ARG A 303 12.51 -26.88 -4.58
CA ARG A 303 13.02 -27.44 -5.86
C ARG A 303 14.10 -28.49 -5.61
N ALA A 304 15.02 -28.24 -4.67
CA ALA A 304 16.03 -29.23 -4.29
C ALA A 304 15.40 -30.55 -3.82
N ARG A 305 14.41 -30.48 -2.91
CA ARG A 305 13.66 -31.65 -2.44
C ARG A 305 12.91 -32.34 -3.59
N ALA A 306 12.25 -31.57 -4.45
CA ALA A 306 11.53 -32.09 -5.60
C ALA A 306 12.45 -32.79 -6.61
N ALA A 307 13.66 -32.28 -6.83
CA ALA A 307 14.66 -32.91 -7.69
C ALA A 307 15.09 -34.28 -7.13
N LEU A 308 15.31 -34.38 -5.83
CA LEU A 308 15.67 -35.65 -5.16
C LEU A 308 14.54 -36.69 -5.21
N VAL A 309 13.28 -36.24 -5.11
CA VAL A 309 12.11 -37.11 -5.31
C VAL A 309 12.04 -37.59 -6.75
N ARG A 310 12.17 -36.69 -7.75
CA ARG A 310 12.14 -37.03 -9.19
C ARG A 310 13.26 -37.98 -9.60
N THR A 311 14.43 -37.86 -8.98
CA THR A 311 15.62 -38.67 -9.30
C THR A 311 15.76 -39.92 -8.43
N ASP A 312 14.76 -40.23 -7.59
CA ASP A 312 14.72 -41.43 -6.74
C ASP A 312 15.92 -41.53 -5.78
N ARG A 313 16.20 -40.44 -5.05
CA ARG A 313 17.37 -40.30 -4.15
C ARG A 313 16.97 -40.09 -2.67
N PRO A 314 16.37 -41.10 -2.00
CA PRO A 314 15.86 -40.95 -0.63
C PRO A 314 16.94 -40.67 0.44
N GLU A 315 18.14 -41.25 0.31
CA GLU A 315 19.23 -41.01 1.26
C GLU A 315 19.77 -39.57 1.17
N ALA A 316 19.89 -39.03 -0.04
CA ALA A 316 20.28 -37.63 -0.23
C ALA A 316 19.19 -36.66 0.27
N LEU A 317 17.92 -37.04 0.18
CA LEU A 317 16.82 -36.27 0.76
C LEU A 317 16.85 -36.28 2.29
N LEU A 318 17.19 -37.42 2.90
CA LEU A 318 17.41 -37.51 4.34
C LEU A 318 18.57 -36.63 4.79
N GLU A 319 19.67 -36.62 4.04
CA GLU A 319 20.82 -35.76 4.31
C GLU A 319 20.46 -34.27 4.19
N LEU A 320 19.77 -33.86 3.10
CA LEU A 320 19.25 -32.50 2.94
C LEU A 320 18.35 -32.10 4.10
N THR A 321 17.52 -33.02 4.57
CA THR A 321 16.63 -32.81 5.73
C THR A 321 17.42 -32.60 7.02
N GLY A 322 18.51 -33.35 7.23
CA GLY A 322 19.41 -33.15 8.36
C GLY A 322 20.10 -31.78 8.32
N ARG A 323 20.61 -31.37 7.16
CA ARG A 323 21.22 -30.04 6.95
C ARG A 323 20.20 -28.91 7.18
N ALA A 324 19.00 -29.05 6.64
CA ALA A 324 17.92 -28.08 6.83
C ALA A 324 17.44 -28.00 8.29
N ALA A 325 17.47 -29.10 9.05
CA ALA A 325 17.13 -29.10 10.47
C ALA A 325 18.09 -28.26 11.34
N GLY A 326 19.33 -28.04 10.89
CA GLY A 326 20.28 -27.14 11.55
C GLY A 326 19.98 -25.65 11.34
N LEU A 327 19.13 -25.30 10.36
CA LEU A 327 18.80 -23.91 10.06
C LEU A 327 18.05 -23.23 11.21
N ASP A 328 18.44 -22.01 11.55
CA ASP A 328 17.73 -21.15 12.51
C ASP A 328 17.63 -19.69 12.02
N ALA A 329 16.97 -18.82 12.79
CA ALA A 329 16.88 -17.38 12.54
C ALA A 329 17.53 -16.58 13.69
N ASP A 330 18.64 -15.91 13.38
CA ASP A 330 19.27 -14.91 14.26
C ASP A 330 18.59 -13.56 14.04
N VAL A 331 17.94 -13.03 15.08
CA VAL A 331 17.18 -11.77 15.02
C VAL A 331 17.71 -10.79 16.08
N ARG A 332 18.46 -9.79 15.60
CA ARG A 332 19.16 -8.82 16.44
C ARG A 332 18.41 -7.50 16.47
N LEU A 333 18.16 -6.99 17.67
CA LEU A 333 17.60 -5.65 17.84
C LEU A 333 18.67 -4.59 17.59
N THR A 334 18.35 -3.60 16.77
CA THR A 334 19.23 -2.45 16.49
C THR A 334 18.75 -1.18 17.18
N SER A 335 17.45 -1.07 17.49
CA SER A 335 16.92 -0.01 18.35
C SER A 335 15.59 -0.43 19.00
N VAL A 336 15.32 0.13 20.18
CA VAL A 336 14.04 -0.01 20.90
C VAL A 336 13.74 1.32 21.58
N GLU A 337 12.63 1.96 21.24
CA GLU A 337 12.25 3.26 21.80
C GLU A 337 10.73 3.39 21.96
N TRP A 338 10.28 4.03 23.04
CA TRP A 338 8.90 4.46 23.17
C TRP A 338 8.70 5.80 22.49
N ARG A 339 7.74 5.87 21.55
CA ARG A 339 7.37 7.10 20.85
C ARG A 339 5.85 7.15 20.76
N ARG A 340 5.23 8.17 21.37
CA ARG A 340 3.77 8.43 21.30
C ARG A 340 2.90 7.23 21.72
N GLY A 341 3.22 6.64 22.87
CA GLY A 341 2.49 5.46 23.38
C GLY A 341 2.71 4.17 22.57
N ARG A 342 3.60 4.19 21.57
CA ARG A 342 3.98 3.02 20.78
C ARG A 342 5.41 2.59 21.07
N LEU A 343 5.65 1.29 21.11
CA LEU A 343 6.99 0.73 21.14
C LEU A 343 7.50 0.58 19.70
N LEU A 344 8.42 1.45 19.28
CA LEU A 344 9.09 1.36 18.00
C LEU A 344 10.36 0.53 18.16
N THR A 345 10.53 -0.49 17.34
CA THR A 345 11.72 -1.32 17.36
C THR A 345 12.23 -1.63 15.96
N ARG A 346 13.55 -1.66 15.82
CA ARG A 346 14.26 -2.04 14.60
C ARG A 346 15.08 -3.30 14.85
N PHE A 347 15.17 -4.15 13.83
CA PHE A 347 15.92 -5.40 13.90
C PHE A 347 16.60 -5.74 12.59
N ASP A 348 17.66 -6.53 12.68
CA ASP A 348 18.30 -7.23 11.56
C ASP A 348 18.08 -8.73 11.78
N ALA A 349 17.64 -9.43 10.74
CA ALA A 349 17.36 -10.86 10.78
C ALA A 349 18.09 -11.60 9.67
N ARG A 350 18.71 -12.72 10.00
CA ARG A 350 19.45 -13.58 9.06
C ARG A 350 19.24 -15.06 9.39
N PHE A 351 19.35 -15.90 8.37
CA PHE A 351 19.37 -17.34 8.59
C PHE A 351 20.76 -17.78 9.05
N THR A 352 20.80 -18.77 9.93
CA THR A 352 22.04 -19.47 10.31
C THR A 352 21.92 -20.94 9.93
N THR A 353 23.04 -21.60 9.65
CA THR A 353 23.11 -23.01 9.20
C THR A 353 23.30 -24.01 10.33
N ASP A 354 23.67 -23.53 11.53
CA ASP A 354 23.91 -24.35 12.71
C ASP A 354 23.68 -23.58 14.03
N ALA A 355 23.80 -24.30 15.14
CA ALA A 355 23.65 -23.77 16.50
C ALA A 355 24.80 -22.84 16.94
N SER A 356 25.94 -22.83 16.23
CA SER A 356 27.01 -21.85 16.46
C SER A 356 26.68 -20.46 15.90
N GLY A 357 25.61 -20.36 15.10
CA GLY A 357 25.18 -19.10 14.50
C GLY A 357 25.92 -18.76 13.21
N THR A 358 26.51 -19.77 12.54
CA THR A 358 27.12 -19.63 11.21
C THR A 358 26.10 -19.08 10.24
N PRO A 359 26.30 -17.91 9.61
CA PRO A 359 25.32 -17.32 8.69
C PRO A 359 25.14 -18.17 7.43
N LEU A 360 23.90 -18.24 6.93
CA LEU A 360 23.61 -18.76 5.59
C LEU A 360 24.18 -17.82 4.52
N THR A 361 24.88 -18.38 3.54
CA THR A 361 25.51 -17.65 2.44
C THR A 361 25.09 -18.18 1.08
N LEU A 362 24.69 -17.28 0.19
CA LEU A 362 24.35 -17.60 -1.20
C LEU A 362 25.62 -17.58 -2.05
N LEU A 363 25.66 -18.42 -3.07
CA LEU A 363 26.72 -18.39 -4.07
C LEU A 363 26.29 -17.52 -5.25
N ARG A 364 27.02 -16.46 -5.57
CA ARG A 364 26.77 -15.63 -6.76
C ARG A 364 27.83 -15.87 -7.82
N ARG A 365 27.38 -16.11 -9.06
CA ARG A 365 28.20 -16.27 -10.26
C ARG A 365 27.69 -15.34 -11.35
N GLY A 366 28.39 -14.22 -11.57
CA GLY A 366 27.89 -13.13 -12.41
C GLY A 366 26.57 -12.58 -11.87
N ASP A 367 25.53 -12.55 -12.71
CA ASP A 367 24.19 -12.05 -12.33
C ASP A 367 23.30 -13.13 -11.66
N ARG A 368 23.78 -14.37 -11.52
CA ARG A 368 23.00 -15.50 -10.97
C ARG A 368 23.35 -15.78 -9.52
N CYS A 369 22.35 -16.02 -8.69
CA CYS A 369 22.51 -16.43 -7.29
C CYS A 369 21.99 -17.86 -7.09
N PHE A 370 22.72 -18.66 -6.33
CA PHE A 370 22.43 -20.06 -6.02
C PHE A 370 22.25 -20.25 -4.51
N LEU A 371 21.41 -21.22 -4.14
CA LEU A 371 21.19 -21.60 -2.75
C LEU A 371 22.50 -22.01 -2.08
N ASP A 372 22.57 -21.82 -0.77
CA ASP A 372 23.76 -22.10 0.05
C ASP A 372 24.32 -23.51 -0.22
N PRO A 373 25.58 -23.64 -0.67
CA PRO A 373 26.21 -24.93 -0.91
C PRO A 373 26.21 -25.86 0.30
N SER A 374 26.28 -25.33 1.53
CA SER A 374 26.20 -26.15 2.75
C SER A 374 24.91 -26.96 2.83
N LEU A 375 23.82 -26.50 2.19
CA LEU A 375 22.56 -27.22 2.12
C LEU A 375 22.53 -28.27 1.01
N THR A 376 23.05 -27.96 -0.18
CA THR A 376 22.79 -28.77 -1.39
C THR A 376 24.00 -29.46 -2.00
N ASP A 377 25.23 -29.11 -1.59
CA ASP A 377 26.45 -29.62 -2.22
C ASP A 377 26.58 -31.14 -2.07
N GLY A 378 26.92 -31.80 -3.19
CA GLY A 378 26.94 -33.26 -3.33
C GLY A 378 25.57 -33.94 -3.43
N LEU A 379 24.45 -33.22 -3.27
CA LEU A 379 23.09 -33.78 -3.27
C LEU A 379 22.35 -33.54 -4.58
N VAL A 380 22.37 -32.30 -5.07
CA VAL A 380 21.74 -31.85 -6.32
C VAL A 380 22.65 -30.88 -7.05
N GLU A 381 22.39 -30.68 -8.35
CA GLU A 381 23.01 -29.58 -9.10
C GLU A 381 22.72 -28.22 -8.43
N PRO A 382 23.62 -27.21 -8.56
CA PRO A 382 23.43 -25.90 -7.95
C PRO A 382 22.05 -25.30 -8.24
N VAL A 383 21.31 -24.99 -7.17
CA VAL A 383 19.92 -24.53 -7.28
C VAL A 383 19.89 -23.01 -7.45
N ASP A 384 19.59 -22.54 -8.66
CA ASP A 384 19.42 -21.11 -8.94
C ASP A 384 18.21 -20.55 -8.17
N ILE A 385 18.39 -19.42 -7.50
CA ILE A 385 17.40 -18.68 -6.72
C ILE A 385 17.36 -17.18 -7.08
N THR A 386 17.91 -16.79 -8.23
CA THR A 386 17.95 -15.39 -8.71
C THR A 386 16.57 -14.74 -8.66
N ASP A 387 15.55 -15.42 -9.19
CA ASP A 387 14.16 -14.91 -9.20
C ASP A 387 13.46 -14.98 -7.82
N ASP A 388 14.05 -15.75 -6.90
CA ASP A 388 13.56 -16.00 -5.55
C ASP A 388 14.18 -15.06 -4.51
N LEU A 389 15.16 -14.21 -4.87
CA LEU A 389 15.78 -13.26 -3.93
C LEU A 389 14.75 -12.34 -3.25
N LYS A 390 13.64 -12.04 -3.94
CA LYS A 390 12.50 -11.28 -3.39
C LYS A 390 11.72 -12.02 -2.29
N LEU A 391 11.94 -13.32 -2.11
CA LEU A 391 11.30 -14.13 -1.07
C LEU A 391 11.96 -13.96 0.30
N PHE A 392 13.15 -13.36 0.36
CA PHE A 392 13.74 -12.91 1.62
C PHE A 392 12.89 -11.80 2.23
N ARG A 393 12.29 -12.06 3.39
CA ARG A 393 11.44 -11.10 4.11
C ARG A 393 11.20 -11.57 5.54
N ALA A 394 10.61 -10.69 6.36
CA ALA A 394 10.18 -11.05 7.70
C ALA A 394 8.73 -10.62 7.97
N ASP A 395 7.99 -11.45 8.69
CA ASP A 395 6.74 -11.06 9.35
C ASP A 395 7.01 -10.87 10.84
N VAL A 396 6.29 -9.93 11.46
CA VAL A 396 6.39 -9.68 12.90
C VAL A 396 5.02 -9.90 13.53
N SER A 397 5.00 -10.56 14.68
CA SER A 397 3.77 -10.85 15.42
C SER A 397 3.96 -10.67 16.92
N LEU A 398 2.88 -10.30 17.60
CA LEU A 398 2.74 -10.44 19.05
C LEU A 398 2.02 -11.73 19.35
N ARG A 399 2.61 -12.56 20.22
CA ARG A 399 1.99 -13.77 20.74
C ARG A 399 1.77 -13.62 22.24
N HIS A 400 0.52 -13.76 22.68
CA HIS A 400 0.23 -13.86 24.10
C HIS A 400 0.75 -15.19 24.64
N ARG A 401 1.49 -15.15 25.76
CA ARG A 401 2.17 -16.32 26.34
C ARG A 401 1.18 -17.44 26.72
N ASP A 402 0.12 -17.09 27.44
CA ASP A 402 -0.82 -18.10 27.98
C ASP A 402 -1.92 -18.50 26.99
N SER A 403 -2.66 -17.53 26.44
CA SER A 403 -3.75 -17.79 25.49
C SER A 403 -3.28 -18.19 24.08
N SER A 404 -1.99 -18.04 23.75
CA SER A 404 -1.44 -18.23 22.40
C SER A 404 -2.09 -17.38 21.29
N VAL A 405 -2.87 -16.35 21.65
CA VAL A 405 -3.44 -15.40 20.68
C VAL A 405 -2.30 -14.71 19.94
N VAL A 406 -2.40 -14.63 18.61
CA VAL A 406 -1.38 -13.99 17.75
C VAL A 406 -1.96 -12.84 16.95
N TRP A 407 -1.32 -11.68 17.06
CA TRP A 407 -1.58 -10.49 16.27
C TRP A 407 -0.40 -10.18 15.36
N LEU A 408 -0.64 -10.05 14.06
CA LEU A 408 0.39 -9.57 13.14
C LEU A 408 0.54 -8.06 13.31
N LEU A 409 1.79 -7.61 13.30
CA LEU A 409 2.11 -6.20 13.41
C LEU A 409 2.43 -5.61 12.03
N PRO A 410 2.00 -4.37 11.74
CA PRO A 410 2.52 -3.61 10.63
C PRO A 410 4.05 -3.48 10.74
N ARG A 411 4.74 -3.77 9.63
CA ARG A 411 6.20 -3.76 9.56
C ARG A 411 6.69 -3.19 8.25
N GLU A 412 7.79 -2.43 8.31
CA GLU A 412 8.60 -2.08 7.15
C GLU A 412 9.78 -3.06 7.08
N ILE A 413 9.98 -3.70 5.92
CA ILE A 413 11.07 -4.66 5.69
C ILE A 413 11.87 -4.22 4.46
N SER A 414 13.18 -4.32 4.54
CA SER A 414 14.10 -4.25 3.41
C SER A 414 15.13 -5.36 3.49
N VAL A 415 15.74 -5.72 2.36
CA VAL A 415 16.79 -6.74 2.31
C VAL A 415 18.05 -6.11 1.75
N SER A 416 19.19 -6.40 2.38
CA SER A 416 20.51 -6.16 1.82
C SER A 416 21.20 -7.49 1.53
N PHE A 417 22.15 -7.45 0.61
CA PHE A 417 22.96 -8.58 0.19
C PHE A 417 24.40 -8.18 0.40
N GLU A 418 24.99 -8.61 1.51
CA GLU A 418 26.35 -8.24 1.90
C GLU A 418 27.35 -9.19 1.22
N GLU A 419 28.34 -8.62 0.53
CA GLU A 419 29.34 -9.39 -0.22
C GLU A 419 30.61 -9.56 0.61
N PHE A 420 31.23 -10.73 0.55
CA PHE A 420 32.56 -10.96 1.11
C PHE A 420 33.61 -10.71 0.02
N GLU A 421 34.40 -9.65 0.17
CA GLU A 421 35.43 -9.25 -0.83
C GLU A 421 36.68 -10.15 -0.81
N GLU A 422 36.97 -10.82 0.31
CA GLU A 422 38.15 -11.69 0.49
C GLU A 422 37.73 -13.01 1.15
N PHE A 423 38.05 -14.15 0.52
CA PHE A 423 37.65 -15.47 1.02
C PHE A 423 38.32 -15.87 2.32
N GLU A 424 39.57 -15.43 2.54
CA GLU A 424 40.29 -15.63 3.81
C GLU A 424 39.54 -14.96 4.98
N LYS A 425 38.90 -13.81 4.75
CA LYS A 425 38.02 -13.18 5.74
C LYS A 425 36.73 -13.97 5.99
N PHE A 426 36.18 -14.64 4.98
CA PHE A 426 35.04 -15.54 5.18
C PHE A 426 35.46 -16.74 6.04
N GLU A 427 36.58 -17.39 5.74
CA GLU A 427 37.08 -18.52 6.54
C GLU A 427 37.43 -18.10 7.97
N GLU A 428 37.97 -16.89 8.18
CA GLU A 428 38.20 -16.28 9.49
C GLU A 428 36.91 -15.93 10.24
N GLU A 429 35.91 -15.32 9.59
CA GLU A 429 34.65 -14.90 10.22
C GLU A 429 33.69 -16.06 10.47
N VAL A 430 33.68 -17.06 9.60
CA VAL A 430 32.68 -18.14 9.55
C VAL A 430 33.26 -19.46 10.05
N GLY A 431 34.59 -19.62 10.04
CA GLY A 431 35.27 -20.78 10.62
C GLY A 431 35.14 -22.07 9.79
N GLN A 432 34.85 -21.97 8.49
CA GLN A 432 34.67 -23.08 7.56
C GLN A 432 35.54 -22.89 6.32
N GLU A 433 36.11 -23.98 5.77
CA GLU A 433 36.81 -23.94 4.46
C GLU A 433 35.85 -23.57 3.33
N ALA A 434 36.29 -22.73 2.40
CA ALA A 434 35.52 -22.34 1.23
C ALA A 434 35.18 -23.58 0.35
N PRO A 435 33.90 -23.83 -0.01
CA PRO A 435 33.52 -24.93 -0.91
C PRO A 435 34.27 -24.96 -2.25
N GLY A 436 34.19 -26.05 -3.02
CA GLY A 436 34.88 -26.23 -4.31
C GLY A 436 34.46 -25.26 -5.43
N PHE A 437 34.88 -23.99 -5.33
CA PHE A 437 34.46 -22.86 -6.16
C PHE A 437 35.16 -22.76 -7.52
N GLN A 438 34.53 -22.00 -8.43
CA GLN A 438 35.08 -21.59 -9.72
C GLN A 438 35.61 -20.15 -9.65
N ASP A 439 36.54 -19.81 -10.53
CA ASP A 439 37.11 -18.45 -10.63
C ASP A 439 36.02 -17.42 -10.96
N GLY A 440 35.85 -16.40 -10.11
CA GLY A 440 34.80 -15.37 -10.23
C GLY A 440 33.52 -15.59 -9.42
N ASP A 441 33.43 -16.64 -8.61
CA ASP A 441 32.35 -16.83 -7.63
C ASP A 441 32.44 -15.80 -6.49
N VAL A 442 31.32 -15.37 -5.90
CA VAL A 442 31.25 -14.47 -4.73
C VAL A 442 30.24 -14.99 -3.73
N LEU A 443 30.58 -14.97 -2.44
CA LEU A 443 29.64 -15.29 -1.36
C LEU A 443 28.83 -14.06 -0.96
N VAL A 444 27.52 -14.26 -0.80
CA VAL A 444 26.56 -13.20 -0.50
C VAL A 444 25.72 -13.56 0.70
N ARG A 445 25.69 -12.71 1.72
CA ARG A 445 24.88 -12.89 2.93
C ARG A 445 23.60 -12.06 2.84
N PRO A 446 22.41 -12.68 2.80
CA PRO A 446 21.15 -11.96 2.86
C PRO A 446 20.85 -11.50 4.29
N VAL A 447 20.61 -10.20 4.46
CA VAL A 447 20.20 -9.61 5.75
C VAL A 447 18.87 -8.89 5.59
N VAL A 448 17.89 -9.28 6.40
CA VAL A 448 16.55 -8.68 6.41
C VAL A 448 16.48 -7.63 7.51
N HIS A 449 16.39 -6.36 7.14
CA HIS A 449 16.20 -5.25 8.06
C HIS A 449 14.71 -4.98 8.26
N GLY A 450 14.28 -4.84 9.50
CA GLY A 450 12.89 -4.60 9.85
C GLY A 450 12.70 -3.45 10.81
N THR A 451 11.58 -2.74 10.66
CA THR A 451 11.06 -1.78 11.64
C THR A 451 9.60 -2.11 11.93
N VAL A 452 9.25 -2.18 13.21
CA VAL A 452 7.89 -2.50 13.68
C VAL A 452 7.49 -1.56 14.81
N ALA A 453 6.23 -1.14 14.80
CA ALA A 453 5.64 -0.33 15.87
C ALA A 453 4.54 -1.14 16.54
N VAL A 454 4.59 -1.23 17.87
CA VAL A 454 3.54 -1.85 18.69
C VAL A 454 2.75 -0.75 19.37
N ASP A 455 1.45 -0.68 19.08
CA ASP A 455 0.49 0.17 19.77
C ASP A 455 -0.34 -0.70 20.72
N PRO A 456 -0.04 -0.76 22.04
CA PRO A 456 -0.74 -1.64 22.96
C PRO A 456 -2.25 -1.37 23.04
N ALA A 457 -2.71 -0.17 22.71
CA ALA A 457 -4.12 0.20 22.73
C ALA A 457 -4.89 -0.23 21.47
N ARG A 458 -4.19 -0.69 20.41
CA ARG A 458 -4.79 -1.05 19.11
C ARG A 458 -4.28 -2.37 18.52
N ALA A 459 -3.26 -3.00 19.11
CA ALA A 459 -2.60 -4.17 18.54
C ALA A 459 -3.49 -5.43 18.51
N ALA A 460 -4.56 -5.50 19.31
CA ALA A 460 -5.49 -6.63 19.30
C ALA A 460 -6.64 -6.41 18.31
N GLY A 461 -6.37 -6.60 17.01
CA GLY A 461 -7.42 -6.46 15.98
C GLY A 461 -8.02 -5.05 15.88
N GLY A 462 -7.29 -4.02 16.33
CA GLY A 462 -7.78 -2.64 16.43
C GLY A 462 -8.19 -2.22 17.86
N GLY A 463 -8.25 -3.17 18.80
CA GLY A 463 -8.50 -2.94 20.22
C GLY A 463 -7.25 -3.07 21.10
N PRO A 464 -7.38 -2.80 22.41
CA PRO A 464 -6.28 -2.93 23.37
C PRO A 464 -5.85 -4.39 23.55
N LEU A 465 -4.57 -4.59 23.82
CA LEU A 465 -4.04 -5.90 24.23
C LEU A 465 -4.65 -6.29 25.59
N ASP A 466 -5.00 -7.58 25.71
CA ASP A 466 -5.44 -8.17 26.97
C ASP A 466 -4.27 -8.26 27.98
N ASP A 467 -4.62 -8.39 29.26
CA ASP A 467 -3.69 -8.59 30.37
C ASP A 467 -2.80 -9.81 30.15
N GLY A 468 -1.50 -9.64 30.40
CA GLY A 468 -0.53 -10.72 30.36
C GLY A 468 0.77 -10.36 29.65
N ALA A 469 1.55 -11.40 29.34
CA ALA A 469 2.84 -11.27 28.66
C ALA A 469 2.68 -11.52 27.16
N TRP A 470 3.10 -10.54 26.35
CA TRP A 470 3.06 -10.54 24.90
C TRP A 470 4.47 -10.58 24.33
N GLU A 471 4.80 -11.65 23.63
CA GLU A 471 6.12 -11.87 23.06
C GLU A 471 6.17 -11.39 21.62
N VAL A 472 7.22 -10.64 21.26
CA VAL A 472 7.47 -10.25 19.88
C VAL A 472 8.20 -11.40 19.18
N HIS A 473 7.59 -11.93 18.12
CA HIS A 473 8.14 -13.01 17.30
C HIS A 473 8.39 -12.51 15.89
N VAL A 474 9.54 -12.84 15.32
CA VAL A 474 9.90 -12.54 13.92
C VAL A 474 9.98 -13.85 13.15
N ARG A 475 9.12 -13.97 12.12
CA ARG A 475 9.14 -15.07 11.18
C ARG A 475 9.98 -14.68 9.97
N LEU A 476 11.19 -15.21 9.89
CA LEU A 476 12.11 -15.00 8.78
C LEU A 476 11.81 -16.00 7.66
N MET A 477 11.64 -15.50 6.43
CA MET A 477 11.32 -16.27 5.24
C MET A 477 12.38 -16.05 4.16
N GLY A 478 12.61 -17.06 3.34
CA GLY A 478 13.48 -17.05 2.16
C GLY A 478 13.06 -18.09 1.12
N PRO A 479 13.90 -18.41 0.12
CA PRO A 479 13.61 -19.39 -0.94
C PRO A 479 13.37 -20.83 -0.44
N GLY A 480 12.16 -21.10 0.07
CA GLY A 480 11.81 -22.37 0.73
C GLY A 480 12.28 -22.45 2.18
N LEU A 481 12.78 -21.33 2.72
CA LEU A 481 13.28 -21.20 4.10
C LEU A 481 12.23 -20.52 4.97
N ASN A 482 12.03 -21.01 6.19
CA ASN A 482 11.06 -20.44 7.13
C ASN A 482 11.46 -20.79 8.57
N ARG A 483 11.88 -19.78 9.35
CA ARG A 483 12.32 -19.93 10.74
C ARG A 483 11.76 -18.79 11.61
N PHE A 484 11.56 -19.06 12.89
CA PHE A 484 11.06 -18.08 13.85
C PHE A 484 12.20 -17.71 14.81
N GLY A 485 12.45 -16.42 14.97
CA GLY A 485 13.39 -15.89 15.96
C GLY A 485 12.69 -14.91 16.89
N ARG A 486 13.22 -14.75 18.11
CA ARG A 486 12.78 -13.73 19.07
C ARG A 486 13.78 -12.59 19.05
N PRO A 487 13.37 -11.35 18.73
CA PRO A 487 14.29 -10.22 18.68
C PRO A 487 14.97 -10.01 20.04
N GLY A 488 16.30 -10.05 20.06
CA GLY A 488 17.09 -9.87 21.27
C GLY A 488 17.35 -11.15 22.07
N ALA A 489 16.93 -12.32 21.59
CA ALA A 489 17.37 -13.61 22.12
C ALA A 489 18.68 -14.03 21.42
N GLY A 490 19.81 -14.06 22.15
CA GLY A 490 21.11 -14.50 21.61
C GLY A 490 22.33 -14.16 22.50
N PRO A 491 23.48 -14.84 22.32
CA PRO A 491 24.65 -14.75 23.21
C PRO A 491 25.41 -13.42 23.16
N ALA A 492 25.20 -12.61 22.13
CA ALA A 492 25.76 -11.28 21.95
C ALA A 492 24.65 -10.21 21.96
N GLY A 493 23.73 -10.30 22.94
CA GLY A 493 22.68 -9.31 23.14
C GLY A 493 23.26 -7.89 23.15
N PRO A 494 22.63 -6.93 22.48
CA PRO A 494 23.17 -5.58 22.43
C PRO A 494 23.11 -4.93 23.82
N ASP A 495 24.00 -3.98 24.08
CA ASP A 495 23.99 -3.10 25.27
C ASP A 495 22.82 -2.08 25.16
N LEU A 496 21.62 -2.58 24.83
CA LEU A 496 20.39 -1.82 24.73
C LEU A 496 19.64 -1.95 26.04
N THR A 497 19.68 -0.89 26.83
CA THR A 497 18.76 -0.77 27.96
C THR A 497 17.41 -0.33 27.39
N LEU A 498 16.38 -1.18 27.52
CA LEU A 498 15.01 -0.67 27.51
C LEU A 498 14.95 0.37 28.62
N LEU A 499 14.76 1.64 28.25
CA LEU A 499 14.55 2.69 29.25
C LEU A 499 13.48 2.17 30.21
N ALA A 500 13.81 2.14 31.51
CA ALA A 500 12.88 1.71 32.54
C ALA A 500 11.53 2.40 32.28
N PRO A 501 10.40 1.70 32.42
CA PRO A 501 9.11 2.33 32.29
C PRO A 501 9.08 3.44 33.35
N ALA A 502 9.29 4.69 32.93
CA ALA A 502 8.52 5.75 33.55
C ALA A 502 7.10 5.27 33.31
N VAL A 503 6.38 4.97 34.38
CA VAL A 503 4.95 4.71 34.35
C VAL A 503 4.38 5.54 33.20
N LEU A 504 3.73 4.91 32.21
CA LEU A 504 3.18 5.60 31.03
C LEU A 504 1.98 6.51 31.44
N GLU A 505 2.03 7.07 32.65
CA GLU A 505 1.20 8.13 33.18
C GLU A 505 1.35 9.36 32.28
N GLY A 506 0.25 9.76 31.65
CA GLY A 506 0.18 10.99 30.85
C GLY A 506 0.52 10.85 29.37
N LEU A 507 0.67 9.63 28.84
CA LEU A 507 0.70 9.41 27.39
C LEU A 507 -0.73 9.14 26.87
N ASP A 508 -1.25 10.10 26.11
CA ASP A 508 -2.60 10.10 25.51
C ASP A 508 -2.96 8.71 24.93
N GLY A 509 -4.02 8.08 25.45
CA GLY A 509 -4.58 6.83 24.91
C GLY A 509 -4.22 5.53 25.64
N LEU A 510 -3.38 5.58 26.68
CA LEU A 510 -3.06 4.45 27.57
C LEU A 510 -3.77 4.49 28.93
N ASP A 511 -4.73 5.42 29.11
CA ASP A 511 -5.53 5.47 30.34
C ASP A 511 -6.25 4.13 30.54
N GLY A 512 -5.93 3.43 31.64
CA GLY A 512 -6.43 2.09 31.95
C GLY A 512 -5.47 0.93 31.61
N LEU A 513 -4.29 1.18 31.02
CA LEU A 513 -3.27 0.15 30.73
C LEU A 513 -1.88 0.54 31.26
N GLU A 514 -1.31 -0.29 32.13
CA GLU A 514 0.11 -0.29 32.47
C GLU A 514 0.86 -1.23 31.54
N VAL A 515 1.83 -0.70 30.77
CA VAL A 515 2.66 -1.50 29.86
C VAL A 515 4.14 -1.36 30.19
N ALA A 516 4.82 -2.49 30.33
CA ALA A 516 6.27 -2.55 30.57
C ALA A 516 6.94 -3.48 29.55
N GLY A 517 8.04 -3.03 28.95
CA GLY A 517 8.89 -3.88 28.11
C GLY A 517 10.01 -4.53 28.91
N VAL A 518 10.36 -5.78 28.59
CA VAL A 518 11.52 -6.50 29.14
C VAL A 518 12.32 -7.15 28.01
N LEU A 519 13.65 -7.10 28.12
CA LEU A 519 14.64 -7.75 27.25
C LEU A 519 15.50 -8.71 28.09
N GLU A 520 14.99 -9.92 28.35
CA GLU A 520 15.75 -10.98 29.04
C GLU A 520 16.02 -12.15 28.08
N ASP A 521 14.96 -12.68 27.49
CA ASP A 521 14.99 -13.78 26.52
C ASP A 521 14.23 -13.34 25.25
N GLY A 522 14.63 -12.19 24.70
CA GLY A 522 13.91 -11.50 23.63
C GLY A 522 12.81 -10.55 24.13
N LEU A 523 12.36 -9.67 23.22
CA LEU A 523 11.44 -8.57 23.53
C LEU A 523 10.05 -9.06 23.95
N THR A 524 9.68 -8.76 25.20
CA THR A 524 8.36 -9.09 25.77
C THR A 524 7.70 -7.84 26.35
N LEU A 525 6.41 -7.65 26.09
CA LEU A 525 5.56 -6.61 26.67
C LEU A 525 4.67 -7.22 27.76
N THR A 526 4.71 -6.70 28.97
CA THR A 526 3.74 -7.02 30.02
C THR A 526 2.67 -5.95 30.02
N VAL A 527 1.41 -6.36 29.84
CA VAL A 527 0.23 -5.49 29.85
C VAL A 527 -0.59 -5.80 31.11
N ARG A 528 -1.02 -4.76 31.82
CA ARG A 528 -1.92 -4.86 32.97
C ARG A 528 -3.00 -3.79 32.87
N THR A 529 -4.25 -4.19 32.96
CA THR A 529 -5.38 -3.28 33.02
C THR A 529 -5.45 -2.69 34.42
N THR A 530 -5.67 -1.38 34.53
CA THR A 530 -5.81 -0.68 35.81
C THR A 530 -7.27 -0.32 36.07
N ASP A 531 -7.63 -0.18 37.35
CA ASP A 531 -8.97 0.27 37.77
C ASP A 531 -9.25 1.75 37.43
N ALA A 532 -8.27 2.46 36.86
CA ALA A 532 -8.44 3.83 36.43
C ALA A 532 -9.41 3.87 35.23
N PRO A 533 -10.51 4.63 35.29
CA PRO A 533 -11.39 4.76 34.15
C PRO A 533 -10.58 5.32 32.97
N PRO A 534 -10.75 4.79 31.74
CA PRO A 534 -10.09 5.36 30.57
C PRO A 534 -10.46 6.84 30.50
N GLY A 535 -9.46 7.70 30.47
CA GLY A 535 -9.63 9.14 30.31
C GLY A 535 -10.39 9.44 29.02
N PRO A 536 -11.01 10.62 28.91
CA PRO A 536 -11.66 11.02 27.67
C PRO A 536 -10.63 10.99 26.54
N ARG A 537 -10.81 10.07 25.58
CA ARG A 537 -9.94 10.01 24.39
C ARG A 537 -10.01 11.39 23.70
N PRO A 538 -8.86 12.03 23.42
CA PRO A 538 -8.87 13.24 22.62
C PRO A 538 -9.49 12.93 21.25
N PRO A 539 -10.12 13.92 20.60
CA PRO A 539 -10.58 13.76 19.23
C PRO A 539 -9.42 13.33 18.32
N LYS A 540 -9.70 12.58 17.26
CA LYS A 540 -8.69 12.18 16.27
C LYS A 540 -8.06 13.39 15.60
N VAL A 541 -8.86 14.41 15.30
CA VAL A 541 -8.42 15.62 14.59
C VAL A 541 -8.98 16.89 15.23
N THR A 542 -8.14 17.90 15.37
CA THR A 542 -8.57 19.29 15.57
C THR A 542 -8.38 20.05 14.26
N VAL A 543 -9.44 20.69 13.78
CA VAL A 543 -9.37 21.61 12.63
C VAL A 543 -9.31 23.05 13.12
N VAL A 544 -8.22 23.75 12.82
CA VAL A 544 -7.98 25.13 13.22
C VAL A 544 -8.31 26.06 12.06
N VAL A 545 -9.26 26.99 12.27
CA VAL A 545 -9.73 27.93 11.25
C VAL A 545 -9.53 29.37 11.73
N PRO A 546 -8.59 30.14 11.15
CA PRO A 546 -8.49 31.58 11.37
C PRO A 546 -9.71 32.28 10.75
N THR A 547 -10.44 33.07 11.54
CA THR A 547 -11.71 33.71 11.13
C THR A 547 -11.72 35.24 11.20
N GLU A 548 -10.76 35.86 11.89
CA GLU A 548 -10.65 37.32 11.96
C GLU A 548 -10.31 37.90 10.58
N GLY A 549 -11.03 38.94 10.16
CA GLY A 549 -10.83 39.59 8.85
C GLY A 549 -11.40 38.82 7.65
N ALA A 550 -11.90 37.59 7.84
CA ALA A 550 -12.50 36.81 6.77
C ALA A 550 -13.97 37.21 6.51
N GLU A 551 -14.38 37.15 5.24
CA GLU A 551 -15.78 37.35 4.85
C GLU A 551 -16.68 36.27 5.49
N PRO A 552 -17.82 36.62 6.10
CA PRO A 552 -18.70 35.66 6.76
C PRO A 552 -19.12 34.47 5.88
N ALA A 553 -19.33 34.72 4.58
CA ALA A 553 -19.67 33.68 3.62
C ALA A 553 -18.53 32.66 3.42
N ALA A 554 -17.27 33.12 3.43
CA ALA A 554 -16.11 32.24 3.28
C ALA A 554 -15.93 31.36 4.53
N VAL A 555 -16.17 31.91 5.73
CA VAL A 555 -16.17 31.13 6.98
C VAL A 555 -17.27 30.07 6.93
N GLN A 556 -18.49 30.43 6.51
CA GLN A 556 -19.61 29.50 6.40
C GLN A 556 -19.32 28.36 5.41
N ASP A 557 -18.76 28.66 4.24
CA ASP A 557 -18.39 27.65 3.24
C ASP A 557 -17.41 26.60 3.82
N THR A 558 -16.45 27.03 4.64
CA THR A 558 -15.53 26.13 5.34
C THR A 558 -16.27 25.26 6.35
N LEU A 559 -17.12 25.85 7.20
CA LEU A 559 -17.88 25.12 8.23
C LEU A 559 -18.88 24.10 7.63
N ASP A 560 -19.52 24.43 6.51
CA ASP A 560 -20.42 23.51 5.80
C ASP A 560 -19.66 22.25 5.32
N SER A 561 -18.41 22.42 4.84
CA SER A 561 -17.58 21.28 4.43
C SER A 561 -17.12 20.39 5.60
N LEU A 562 -16.97 20.98 6.80
CA LEU A 562 -16.64 20.25 8.02
C LEU A 562 -17.84 19.50 8.59
N THR A 563 -19.05 20.06 8.44
CA THR A 563 -20.29 19.38 8.83
C THR A 563 -20.61 18.18 7.95
N ALA A 564 -20.14 18.19 6.70
CA ALA A 564 -20.32 17.11 5.74
C ALA A 564 -19.33 15.93 5.90
N GLN A 565 -18.50 15.91 6.95
CA GLN A 565 -17.50 14.86 7.14
C GLN A 565 -18.12 13.51 7.50
N THR A 566 -17.58 12.42 6.96
CA THR A 566 -17.94 11.03 7.33
C THR A 566 -17.37 10.64 8.68
N LEU A 567 -16.26 11.27 9.09
CA LEU A 567 -15.70 11.09 10.43
C LEU A 567 -16.74 11.53 11.48
N PRO A 568 -17.08 10.69 12.47
CA PRO A 568 -18.11 11.03 13.45
C PRO A 568 -17.80 12.33 14.20
N ALA A 569 -18.82 13.15 14.50
CA ALA A 569 -18.64 14.45 15.15
C ALA A 569 -17.98 14.37 16.55
N ALA A 570 -18.04 13.21 17.22
CA ALA A 570 -17.35 12.99 18.49
C ALA A 570 -15.83 12.76 18.33
N GLU A 571 -15.37 12.54 17.09
CA GLU A 571 -13.99 12.15 16.77
C GLU A 571 -13.18 13.30 16.19
N PHE A 572 -13.76 14.50 16.02
CA PHE A 572 -13.02 15.70 15.65
C PHE A 572 -13.62 16.96 16.26
N GLU A 573 -12.81 18.00 16.39
CA GLU A 573 -13.26 19.31 16.86
C GLU A 573 -12.83 20.42 15.89
N VAL A 574 -13.52 21.56 15.95
CA VAL A 574 -13.22 22.74 15.14
C VAL A 574 -12.94 23.92 16.06
N VAL A 575 -11.76 24.51 15.95
CA VAL A 575 -11.32 25.64 16.76
C VAL A 575 -11.18 26.87 15.86
N GLN A 576 -12.05 27.85 16.08
CA GLN A 576 -11.99 29.15 15.39
C GLN A 576 -11.05 30.07 16.15
N VAL A 577 -10.04 30.61 15.49
CA VAL A 577 -9.04 31.50 16.10
C VAL A 577 -9.01 32.89 15.45
N PRO A 578 -8.69 33.96 16.20
CA PRO A 578 -8.34 35.24 15.61
C PRO A 578 -7.03 35.15 14.79
N GLU A 579 -6.89 35.92 13.71
CA GLU A 579 -5.72 35.88 12.82
C GLU A 579 -4.49 36.49 13.49
N ALA A 580 -4.69 37.49 14.36
CA ALA A 580 -3.65 38.07 15.21
C ALA A 580 -3.31 37.20 16.43
N ALA A 581 -4.16 36.22 16.77
CA ALA A 581 -3.99 35.31 17.90
C ALA A 581 -3.71 33.87 17.43
N ARG A 582 -2.76 33.72 16.49
CA ARG A 582 -2.02 32.46 16.37
C ARG A 582 -1.15 32.36 17.64
N PRO A 583 -1.51 31.55 18.64
CA PRO A 583 -0.85 31.58 19.92
C PRO A 583 0.53 30.96 19.86
N ASP A 584 1.25 31.13 20.95
CA ASP A 584 2.66 30.82 21.02
C ASP A 584 2.95 29.32 20.83
N GLY A 585 2.04 28.34 20.98
CA GLY A 585 2.40 26.91 20.87
C GLY A 585 1.30 25.89 20.46
N PRO A 586 1.68 24.63 20.13
CA PRO A 586 0.78 23.59 19.61
C PRO A 586 -0.27 23.05 20.59
N GLY A 587 -0.21 23.43 21.88
CA GLY A 587 -1.17 23.03 22.92
C GLY A 587 -2.38 23.95 23.09
N GLU A 588 -2.42 25.10 22.41
CA GLU A 588 -3.51 26.09 22.57
C GLU A 588 -4.55 26.04 21.43
N HIS A 589 -4.32 25.23 20.41
CA HIS A 589 -5.17 25.16 19.21
C HIS A 589 -6.20 24.03 19.22
N GLY A 590 -6.10 23.10 20.17
CA GLY A 590 -7.04 21.99 20.33
C GLY A 590 -6.42 20.77 20.99
N THR A 591 -7.26 19.79 21.29
CA THR A 591 -6.97 18.58 22.05
C THR A 591 -6.64 17.38 21.16
N GLY A 592 -6.91 17.46 19.87
CA GLY A 592 -6.86 16.31 18.97
C GLY A 592 -5.47 15.71 18.77
N GLU A 593 -5.42 14.44 18.38
CA GLU A 593 -4.18 13.70 18.10
C GLU A 593 -3.40 14.34 16.94
N TYR A 594 -4.12 14.76 15.89
CA TYR A 594 -3.59 15.57 14.80
C TYR A 594 -4.26 16.95 14.72
N LEU A 595 -3.49 17.94 14.26
CA LEU A 595 -3.96 19.31 13.97
C LEU A 595 -3.98 19.54 12.45
N LEU A 596 -5.08 20.06 11.92
CA LEU A 596 -5.21 20.51 10.53
C LEU A 596 -5.46 22.02 10.50
N TYR A 597 -4.58 22.78 9.84
CA TYR A 597 -4.76 24.22 9.66
C TYR A 597 -5.48 24.50 8.33
N MET A 598 -6.63 25.17 8.39
CA MET A 598 -7.41 25.58 7.21
C MET A 598 -7.48 27.10 7.11
N LYS A 599 -7.67 27.64 5.90
CA LYS A 599 -7.99 29.07 5.70
C LYS A 599 -9.49 29.22 5.46
N ALA A 600 -10.08 30.31 5.94
CA ALA A 600 -11.48 30.63 5.65
C ALA A 600 -11.73 30.70 4.13
N GLY A 601 -12.74 29.98 3.65
CA GLY A 601 -13.09 29.80 2.24
C GLY A 601 -12.52 28.52 1.60
N ASP A 602 -11.55 27.86 2.24
CA ASP A 602 -11.11 26.52 1.83
C ASP A 602 -12.13 25.46 2.30
N ARG A 603 -12.20 24.32 1.60
CA ARG A 603 -13.16 23.25 1.86
C ARG A 603 -12.50 21.88 1.86
N LEU A 604 -13.02 20.94 2.65
CA LEU A 604 -12.62 19.53 2.59
C LEU A 604 -13.59 18.70 1.74
N ALA A 605 -13.08 17.61 1.16
CA ALA A 605 -13.93 16.53 0.65
C ALA A 605 -14.63 15.82 1.82
N ALA A 606 -15.80 15.21 1.58
CA ALA A 606 -16.64 14.65 2.65
C ALA A 606 -15.98 13.54 3.48
N ASP A 607 -14.97 12.85 2.96
CA ASP A 607 -14.25 11.78 3.67
C ASP A 607 -12.78 12.12 3.97
N ALA A 608 -12.41 13.40 3.82
CA ALA A 608 -11.01 13.82 3.91
C ALA A 608 -10.41 13.59 5.30
N LEU A 609 -11.12 13.93 6.38
CA LEU A 609 -10.59 13.77 7.74
C LEU A 609 -10.36 12.31 8.09
N GLU A 610 -11.33 11.44 7.77
CA GLU A 610 -11.25 10.00 8.01
C GLU A 610 -10.07 9.36 7.28
N ARG A 611 -9.92 9.67 5.98
CA ARG A 611 -8.84 9.14 5.15
C ARG A 611 -7.47 9.62 5.58
N LEU A 612 -7.32 10.93 5.82
CA LEU A 612 -6.02 11.47 6.19
C LEU A 612 -5.59 11.01 7.58
N TYR A 613 -6.52 10.93 8.54
CA TYR A 613 -6.23 10.35 9.85
C TYR A 613 -5.86 8.87 9.73
N GLY A 614 -6.68 8.07 9.03
CA GLY A 614 -6.43 6.65 8.82
C GLY A 614 -5.06 6.38 8.20
N TYR A 615 -4.71 7.12 7.14
CA TYR A 615 -3.41 7.01 6.47
C TYR A 615 -2.24 7.48 7.35
N GLY A 616 -2.46 8.48 8.20
CA GLY A 616 -1.48 8.93 9.20
C GLY A 616 -1.18 7.86 10.25
N ILE A 617 -2.22 7.21 10.76
CA ILE A 617 -2.10 6.10 11.73
C ILE A 617 -1.44 4.88 11.09
N GLU A 618 -1.90 4.48 9.89
CA GLU A 618 -1.39 3.32 9.15
C GLU A 618 0.13 3.41 8.92
N HIS A 619 0.64 4.62 8.70
CA HIS A 619 2.04 4.85 8.35
C HIS A 619 2.86 5.55 9.46
N ASP A 620 2.29 5.71 10.65
CA ASP A 620 2.94 6.37 11.79
C ASP A 620 3.55 7.73 11.39
N ALA A 621 2.75 8.55 10.71
CA ALA A 621 3.19 9.78 10.07
C ALA A 621 3.15 10.98 11.03
N ASP A 622 4.23 11.75 11.08
CA ASP A 622 4.27 13.05 11.78
C ASP A 622 3.46 14.10 11.02
N ILE A 623 3.47 14.01 9.69
CA ILE A 623 2.81 14.91 8.77
C ILE A 623 2.07 14.10 7.71
N VAL A 624 0.79 14.40 7.47
CA VAL A 624 0.00 13.81 6.38
C VAL A 624 -0.43 14.89 5.39
N VAL A 625 -0.08 14.68 4.12
CA VAL A 625 -0.38 15.60 3.02
C VAL A 625 -1.47 14.99 2.13
N GLY A 626 -2.65 15.61 2.12
CA GLY A 626 -3.73 15.25 1.20
C GLY A 626 -3.63 15.96 -0.15
N ARG A 627 -4.11 15.33 -1.22
CA ARG A 627 -4.18 15.95 -2.55
C ARG A 627 -5.05 17.20 -2.53
N MET A 628 -4.52 18.24 -3.16
CA MET A 628 -5.14 19.56 -3.22
C MET A 628 -5.71 19.85 -4.60
N ALA A 629 -6.83 20.56 -4.65
CA ALA A 629 -7.41 21.13 -5.87
C ALA A 629 -7.71 22.62 -5.66
N GLY A 630 -7.69 23.41 -6.73
CA GLY A 630 -7.99 24.84 -6.64
C GLY A 630 -8.09 25.48 -8.01
N LYS A 631 -9.04 26.42 -8.15
CA LYS A 631 -9.18 27.25 -9.34
C LYS A 631 -8.27 28.48 -9.19
N ASP A 632 -7.45 28.75 -10.20
CA ASP A 632 -6.50 29.89 -10.22
C ASP A 632 -5.46 29.87 -9.07
N ARG A 633 -5.25 28.71 -8.43
CA ARG A 633 -4.25 28.47 -7.38
C ARG A 633 -3.28 27.39 -7.84
N ALA A 634 -1.99 27.58 -7.58
CA ALA A 634 -0.98 26.57 -7.86
C ALA A 634 -1.12 25.38 -6.89
N VAL A 635 -1.06 24.16 -7.43
CA VAL A 635 -1.07 22.91 -6.67
C VAL A 635 0.16 22.08 -7.01
N PRO A 636 0.80 21.41 -6.04
CA PRO A 636 2.00 20.59 -6.28
C PRO A 636 1.66 19.27 -6.95
N ARG A 637 1.43 19.31 -8.27
CA ARG A 637 0.89 18.19 -9.06
C ARG A 637 1.77 16.93 -9.00
N GLU A 638 3.08 17.08 -9.10
CA GLU A 638 4.01 15.94 -9.05
C GLU A 638 3.97 15.20 -7.70
N LEU A 639 3.64 15.93 -6.63
CA LEU A 639 3.50 15.35 -5.30
C LEU A 639 2.28 14.43 -5.22
N PHE A 640 1.24 14.64 -6.00
CA PHE A 640 -0.02 13.88 -5.91
C PHE A 640 -0.25 12.89 -7.05
N VAL A 641 0.81 12.49 -7.76
CA VAL A 641 0.72 11.45 -8.82
C VAL A 641 0.41 10.07 -8.23
N ARG A 642 0.85 9.79 -7.01
CA ARG A 642 0.64 8.53 -6.29
C ARG A 642 0.69 8.74 -4.79
N ASP A 643 0.14 7.78 -4.06
CA ASP A 643 0.30 7.68 -2.61
C ASP A 643 1.77 7.39 -2.27
N ARG A 644 2.25 7.99 -1.18
CA ARG A 644 3.61 7.81 -0.67
C ARG A 644 3.55 7.65 0.85
N PRO A 645 3.70 6.43 1.38
CA PRO A 645 3.73 6.20 2.82
C PRO A 645 4.86 6.95 3.53
N ARG A 646 5.98 7.17 2.83
CA ARG A 646 7.18 7.85 3.36
C ARG A 646 7.81 8.75 2.30
N ALA A 647 7.29 9.97 2.22
CA ALA A 647 7.84 11.03 1.38
C ALA A 647 9.02 11.73 2.07
N THR A 648 10.08 12.04 1.32
CA THR A 648 11.21 12.85 1.81
C THR A 648 11.60 13.91 0.80
N PHE A 649 12.18 15.02 1.25
CA PHE A 649 12.69 16.04 0.32
C PHE A 649 13.70 15.44 -0.65
N ALA A 650 14.54 14.51 -0.20
CA ALA A 650 15.61 13.90 -0.99
C ALA A 650 15.12 13.10 -2.21
N LYS A 651 13.91 12.54 -2.19
CA LYS A 651 13.37 11.71 -3.29
C LYS A 651 12.04 12.19 -3.86
N ASP A 652 11.25 12.94 -3.09
CA ASP A 652 9.90 13.39 -3.47
C ASP A 652 9.80 14.92 -3.61
N PRO A 653 8.81 15.43 -4.38
CA PRO A 653 8.62 16.86 -4.62
C PRO A 653 7.91 17.57 -3.45
N LEU A 654 8.32 17.29 -2.20
CA LEU A 654 7.76 17.93 -1.00
C LEU A 654 8.00 19.45 -0.96
N ALA A 655 9.12 19.91 -1.55
CA ALA A 655 9.48 21.33 -1.60
C ALA A 655 8.44 22.18 -2.36
N ASP A 656 7.62 21.58 -3.21
CA ASP A 656 6.55 22.28 -3.92
C ASP A 656 5.27 22.44 -3.07
N SER A 657 5.22 21.86 -1.86
CA SER A 657 4.06 21.87 -0.95
C SER A 657 4.43 22.43 0.43
N LEU A 658 4.91 23.68 0.49
CA LEU A 658 5.30 24.35 1.75
C LEU A 658 4.16 25.14 2.42
N THR A 659 2.92 24.67 2.27
CA THR A 659 1.72 25.23 2.93
C THR A 659 1.35 24.43 4.18
N ALA A 660 0.65 25.02 5.13
CA ALA A 660 0.31 24.37 6.41
C ALA A 660 -1.03 23.61 6.38
N ASN A 661 -1.72 23.54 5.24
CA ASN A 661 -2.93 22.75 5.05
C ASN A 661 -2.65 21.24 4.94
N LYS A 662 -2.14 20.69 6.03
CA LYS A 662 -1.73 19.30 6.23
C LYS A 662 -2.13 18.90 7.65
N LEU A 663 -2.25 17.59 7.91
CA LEU A 663 -2.30 17.14 9.30
C LEU A 663 -0.89 17.09 9.88
N PHE A 664 -0.74 17.62 11.07
CA PHE A 664 0.48 17.53 11.88
C PHE A 664 0.14 16.84 13.19
N HIS A 665 0.91 15.83 13.56
CA HIS A 665 0.72 15.17 14.84
C HIS A 665 0.97 16.17 15.98
N ARG A 666 0.08 16.26 16.97
CA ARG A 666 0.18 17.28 18.04
C ARG A 666 1.44 17.09 18.89
N ALA A 667 1.69 15.86 19.34
CA ALA A 667 2.91 15.54 20.10
C ALA A 667 4.20 15.83 19.32
N PHE A 668 4.23 15.60 18.00
CA PHE A 668 5.38 15.95 17.14
C PHE A 668 5.70 17.45 17.20
N LEU A 669 4.67 18.29 17.06
CA LEU A 669 4.83 19.74 17.11
C LEU A 669 5.34 20.18 18.48
N ALA A 670 4.81 19.59 19.55
CA ALA A 670 5.21 19.89 20.93
C ALA A 670 6.67 19.48 21.22
N GLU A 671 7.03 18.25 20.85
CA GLU A 671 8.39 17.67 21.00
C GLU A 671 9.47 18.56 20.38
N HIS A 672 9.19 19.13 19.20
CA HIS A 672 10.14 19.95 18.47
C HIS A 672 9.93 21.46 18.67
N GLY A 673 8.98 21.86 19.53
CA GLY A 673 8.65 23.27 19.76
C GLY A 673 8.21 24.04 18.50
N LEU A 674 7.61 23.35 17.52
CA LEU A 674 7.25 23.91 16.22
C LEU A 674 6.07 24.89 16.34
N ARG A 675 6.29 26.11 15.86
CA ARG A 675 5.39 27.26 16.04
C ARG A 675 5.30 28.08 14.75
N PHE A 676 4.14 28.66 14.47
CA PHE A 676 4.06 29.67 13.42
C PHE A 676 4.81 30.93 13.88
N PRO A 677 5.54 31.60 12.97
CA PRO A 677 6.09 32.91 13.27
C PRO A 677 4.99 33.96 13.43
N ALA A 678 5.33 35.11 14.03
CA ALA A 678 4.39 36.20 14.28
C ALA A 678 3.56 36.58 13.04
N ALA A 679 2.27 36.91 13.28
CA ALA A 679 1.33 37.27 12.23
C ALA A 679 1.87 38.41 11.34
N GLY A 680 1.69 38.28 10.04
CA GLY A 680 2.14 39.26 9.05
C GLY A 680 3.59 39.10 8.57
N LEU A 681 4.38 38.17 9.12
CA LEU A 681 5.71 37.86 8.59
C LEU A 681 5.61 37.17 7.20
N PRO A 682 6.25 37.74 6.16
CA PRO A 682 6.27 37.11 4.84
C PRO A 682 6.90 35.72 4.90
N LEU A 683 6.37 34.78 4.10
CA LEU A 683 6.84 33.39 4.04
C LEU A 683 6.73 32.59 5.36
N GLY A 684 6.05 33.10 6.38
CA GLY A 684 5.97 32.43 7.69
C GLY A 684 5.38 31.02 7.65
N GLU A 685 4.39 30.79 6.79
CA GLU A 685 3.81 29.45 6.56
C GLU A 685 4.82 28.48 5.91
N GLN A 686 5.67 28.98 5.01
CA GLN A 686 6.73 28.18 4.39
C GLN A 686 7.83 27.85 5.40
N ALA A 687 8.18 28.80 6.27
CA ALA A 687 9.15 28.57 7.33
C ALA A 687 8.70 27.45 8.27
N PHE A 688 7.49 27.56 8.80
CA PHE A 688 6.89 26.53 9.65
C PHE A 688 6.87 25.16 8.95
N THR A 689 6.36 25.11 7.71
CA THR A 689 6.19 23.83 7.00
C THR A 689 7.52 23.21 6.59
N ALA A 690 8.50 24.01 6.17
CA ALA A 690 9.84 23.52 5.81
C ALA A 690 10.56 22.95 7.04
N GLU A 691 10.55 23.68 8.16
CA GLU A 691 11.15 23.21 9.41
C GLU A 691 10.46 21.94 9.92
N ALA A 692 9.13 21.94 9.98
CA ALA A 692 8.36 20.76 10.37
C ALA A 692 8.69 19.55 9.48
N SER A 693 8.76 19.74 8.16
CA SER A 693 9.04 18.64 7.23
C SER A 693 10.49 18.14 7.32
N LEU A 694 11.45 18.97 7.73
CA LEU A 694 12.85 18.59 7.95
C LEU A 694 13.05 17.84 9.28
N ARG A 695 12.28 18.20 10.32
CA ARG A 695 12.29 17.52 11.62
C ARG A 695 11.42 16.27 11.67
N ALA A 696 10.47 16.12 10.76
CA ALA A 696 9.61 14.95 10.68
C ALA A 696 10.43 13.68 10.39
N GLY A 697 10.28 12.66 11.23
CA GLY A 697 10.77 11.31 10.98
C GLY A 697 10.00 10.62 9.84
N ARG A 698 8.69 10.88 9.73
CA ARG A 698 7.85 10.41 8.60
C ARG A 698 6.86 11.46 8.13
N THR A 699 6.86 11.72 6.82
CA THR A 699 5.80 12.44 6.11
C THR A 699 5.09 11.50 5.15
N ALA A 700 3.77 11.38 5.25
CA ALA A 700 2.95 10.58 4.35
C ALA A 700 2.19 11.48 3.36
N VAL A 701 2.01 11.03 2.13
CA VAL A 701 1.27 11.76 1.08
C VAL A 701 0.18 10.86 0.52
N LEU A 702 -1.06 11.34 0.59
CA LEU A 702 -2.23 10.71 0.00
C LEU A 702 -2.58 11.45 -1.31
N GLY A 703 -2.22 10.85 -2.44
CA GLY A 703 -2.36 11.37 -3.80
C GLY A 703 -3.54 10.80 -4.60
N GLY A 704 -4.12 9.67 -4.19
CA GLY A 704 -5.21 9.01 -4.91
C GLY A 704 -6.41 9.92 -5.15
N GLU A 705 -6.91 10.58 -4.10
CA GLU A 705 -8.14 11.38 -4.15
C GLU A 705 -7.97 12.77 -3.54
N VAL A 706 -8.72 13.75 -4.06
CA VAL A 706 -8.69 15.14 -3.58
C VAL A 706 -9.26 15.21 -2.16
N CYS A 707 -8.45 15.69 -1.23
CA CYS A 707 -8.84 15.89 0.17
C CYS A 707 -9.15 17.36 0.47
N TYR A 708 -8.47 18.29 -0.20
CA TYR A 708 -8.47 19.71 0.14
C TYR A 708 -8.76 20.58 -1.08
N HIS A 709 -9.74 21.48 -0.98
CA HIS A 709 -10.11 22.44 -2.01
C HIS A 709 -9.76 23.86 -1.57
N TYR A 710 -8.85 24.51 -2.31
CA TYR A 710 -8.59 25.93 -2.13
C TYR A 710 -9.82 26.77 -2.51
N GLY A 711 -10.15 27.70 -1.63
CA GLY A 711 -11.09 28.78 -1.86
C GLY A 711 -10.55 29.85 -2.80
N PRO A 712 -11.32 30.94 -2.99
CA PRO A 712 -10.91 32.07 -3.80
C PRO A 712 -9.59 32.67 -3.30
N LYS A 713 -8.78 33.20 -4.22
CA LYS A 713 -7.57 33.93 -3.83
C LYS A 713 -7.98 35.20 -3.07
N GLN A 714 -7.59 35.27 -1.79
CA GLN A 714 -7.80 36.47 -0.97
C GLN A 714 -6.83 37.59 -1.41
N ASP A 715 -7.30 38.85 -1.37
CA ASP A 715 -6.47 40.02 -1.64
C ASP A 715 -5.60 40.32 -0.42
N THR A 716 -4.30 40.09 -0.56
CA THR A 716 -3.30 40.42 0.46
C THR A 716 -2.72 41.79 0.17
N SER A 717 -2.54 42.64 1.19
CA SER A 717 -1.81 43.91 1.08
C SER A 717 -0.41 43.70 0.49
N ALA A 718 0.04 44.61 -0.36
CA ALA A 718 1.37 44.53 -0.97
C ALA A 718 2.45 44.56 0.11
N VAL A 719 3.27 43.50 0.16
CA VAL A 719 4.44 43.41 1.05
C VAL A 719 5.61 44.14 0.40
N PRO A 720 6.32 45.04 1.10
CA PRO A 720 7.53 45.66 0.57
C PRO A 720 8.61 44.62 0.20
N HIS A 721 9.26 44.78 -0.96
CA HIS A 721 10.29 43.83 -1.46
C HIS A 721 11.37 43.55 -0.41
N ALA A 722 11.88 44.59 0.24
CA ALA A 722 12.92 44.46 1.27
C ALA A 722 12.49 43.55 2.44
N ALA A 723 11.23 43.65 2.88
CA ALA A 723 10.69 42.81 3.95
C ALA A 723 10.54 41.36 3.49
N PHE A 724 10.02 41.14 2.29
CA PHE A 724 9.83 39.80 1.73
C PHE A 724 11.16 39.06 1.53
N TYR A 725 12.14 39.70 0.87
CA TYR A 725 13.44 39.08 0.61
C TYR A 725 14.32 38.99 1.87
N GLY A 726 14.11 39.87 2.85
CA GLY A 726 14.66 39.71 4.19
C GLY A 726 14.17 38.44 4.89
N ALA A 727 12.87 38.18 4.84
CA ALA A 727 12.28 36.95 5.38
C ALA A 727 12.76 35.70 4.63
N LEU A 728 12.93 35.77 3.30
CA LEU A 728 13.47 34.66 2.51
C LEU A 728 14.91 34.32 2.93
N ARG A 729 15.77 35.32 3.17
CA ARG A 729 17.13 35.08 3.67
C ARG A 729 17.13 34.38 5.03
N ALA A 730 16.29 34.83 5.96
CA ALA A 730 16.16 34.19 7.27
C ALA A 730 15.69 32.73 7.15
N LEU A 731 14.77 32.45 6.21
CA LEU A 731 14.31 31.10 5.92
C LEU A 731 15.42 30.20 5.37
N VAL A 732 16.22 30.70 4.42
CA VAL A 732 17.38 29.96 3.89
C VAL A 732 18.36 29.61 5.01
N VAL A 733 18.72 30.58 5.87
CA VAL A 733 19.61 30.34 7.02
C VAL A 733 19.04 29.30 7.98
N THR A 734 17.73 29.33 8.23
CA THR A 734 17.06 28.36 9.10
C THR A 734 17.17 26.95 8.54
N VAL A 735 16.93 26.77 7.24
CA VAL A 735 17.00 25.45 6.59
C VAL A 735 18.43 24.94 6.47
N ASP A 736 19.39 25.81 6.19
CA ASP A 736 20.82 25.45 6.19
C ASP A 736 21.28 25.00 7.59
N GLY A 737 20.75 25.60 8.66
CA GLY A 737 21.03 25.16 10.03
C GLY A 737 20.42 23.81 10.41
N LEU A 738 19.45 23.31 9.63
CA LEU A 738 18.76 22.04 9.85
C LEU A 738 19.17 20.95 8.86
N THR A 739 20.03 21.27 7.87
CA THR A 739 20.41 20.32 6.82
C THR A 739 21.88 20.43 6.45
N GLU A 740 22.51 19.27 6.26
CA GLU A 740 23.85 19.22 5.68
C GLU A 740 23.84 19.57 4.18
N PRO A 741 24.98 20.05 3.62
CA PRO A 741 25.14 20.21 2.19
C PRO A 741 24.79 18.92 1.41
N GLY A 742 23.85 19.02 0.48
CA GLY A 742 23.46 17.87 -0.34
C GLY A 742 22.08 18.01 -0.99
N GLY A 743 21.56 16.88 -1.48
CA GLY A 743 20.36 16.85 -2.31
C GLY A 743 19.08 17.41 -1.67
N THR A 744 18.92 17.25 -0.35
CA THR A 744 17.78 17.79 0.43
C THR A 744 17.81 19.32 0.42
N ARG A 745 18.90 19.91 0.89
CA ARG A 745 19.12 21.36 0.93
C ARG A 745 18.98 21.98 -0.45
N ASP A 746 19.63 21.38 -1.44
CA ASP A 746 19.64 21.90 -2.81
C ASP A 746 18.27 21.87 -3.48
N ARG A 747 17.36 20.97 -3.08
CA ARG A 747 15.98 20.96 -3.58
C ARG A 747 15.15 22.12 -3.03
N LEU A 748 15.27 22.42 -1.74
CA LEU A 748 14.60 23.57 -1.13
C LEU A 748 15.12 24.88 -1.74
N HIS A 749 16.44 25.00 -1.88
CA HIS A 749 17.07 26.17 -2.51
C HIS A 749 16.62 26.34 -3.96
N ARG A 750 16.60 25.26 -4.75
CA ARG A 750 16.08 25.30 -6.13
C ARG A 750 14.63 25.73 -6.21
N ARG A 751 13.79 25.33 -5.25
CA ARG A 751 12.40 25.77 -5.21
C ARG A 751 12.30 27.27 -4.95
N TRP A 752 13.03 27.81 -3.97
CA TRP A 752 13.01 29.26 -3.69
C TRP A 752 13.62 30.07 -4.83
N LEU A 753 14.74 29.60 -5.39
CA LEU A 753 15.34 30.15 -6.61
C LEU A 753 14.32 30.22 -7.73
N ARG A 754 13.54 29.16 -7.93
CA ARG A 754 12.49 29.15 -8.95
C ARG A 754 11.38 30.13 -8.62
N VAL A 755 10.67 29.91 -7.52
CA VAL A 755 9.35 30.50 -7.29
C VAL A 755 9.42 31.92 -6.70
N GLU A 756 10.32 32.15 -5.75
CA GLU A 756 10.36 33.42 -5.00
C GLU A 756 11.34 34.43 -5.60
N LEU A 757 12.35 33.95 -6.35
CA LEU A 757 13.36 34.80 -6.98
C LEU A 757 13.11 34.92 -8.49
N LEU A 758 13.42 33.88 -9.26
CA LEU A 758 13.51 33.98 -10.72
C LEU A 758 12.15 34.13 -11.41
N ASP A 759 11.08 33.50 -10.91
CA ASP A 759 9.74 33.64 -11.49
C ASP A 759 9.18 35.08 -11.30
N GLN A 760 9.75 35.88 -10.40
CA GLN A 760 9.42 37.31 -10.24
C GLN A 760 10.12 38.21 -11.27
N LEU A 761 11.17 37.71 -11.93
CA LEU A 761 12.03 38.43 -12.87
C LEU A 761 11.75 38.07 -14.34
N THR A 762 10.64 37.39 -14.61
CA THR A 762 10.24 36.96 -15.95
C THR A 762 8.75 37.25 -16.20
N GLY A 763 8.34 37.11 -17.44
CA GLY A 763 6.95 37.21 -17.85
C GLY A 763 6.39 38.64 -17.87
N LYS A 764 5.12 38.75 -18.28
CA LYS A 764 4.44 40.06 -18.44
C LYS A 764 4.38 40.88 -17.17
N ARG A 765 4.18 40.24 -16.01
CA ARG A 765 4.09 40.93 -14.71
C ARG A 765 5.35 41.71 -14.38
N PHE A 766 6.54 41.18 -14.70
CA PHE A 766 7.80 41.89 -14.49
C PHE A 766 7.95 43.08 -15.45
N LEU A 767 7.53 42.88 -16.71
CA LEU A 767 7.60 43.90 -17.76
C LEU A 767 6.60 45.06 -17.57
N GLU A 768 5.46 44.79 -16.95
CA GLU A 768 4.38 45.76 -16.72
C GLU A 768 4.59 46.61 -15.46
N ARG A 769 5.52 46.24 -14.57
CA ARG A 769 5.93 47.08 -13.43
C ARG A 769 6.51 48.40 -13.92
N ASP A 770 6.30 49.48 -13.18
CA ASP A 770 7.04 50.72 -13.44
C ASP A 770 8.53 50.55 -13.15
N ASP A 771 9.35 51.47 -13.66
CA ASP A 771 10.81 51.33 -13.62
C ASP A 771 11.37 51.42 -12.19
N GLU A 772 10.74 52.17 -11.28
CA GLU A 772 11.18 52.32 -9.89
C GLU A 772 10.94 51.04 -9.10
N ASP A 773 9.73 50.49 -9.18
CA ASP A 773 9.36 49.22 -8.54
C ASP A 773 10.13 48.03 -9.14
N ARG A 774 10.38 48.05 -10.46
CA ARG A 774 11.19 47.02 -11.13
C ARG A 774 12.65 47.05 -10.64
N GLN A 775 13.23 48.23 -10.51
CA GLN A 775 14.58 48.40 -9.97
C GLN A 775 14.64 47.94 -8.51
N ALA A 776 13.69 48.34 -7.67
CA ALA A 776 13.63 47.94 -6.26
C ALA A 776 13.50 46.41 -6.09
N LEU A 777 12.68 45.75 -6.91
CA LEU A 777 12.57 44.29 -6.95
C LEU A 777 13.89 43.63 -7.36
N PHE A 778 14.52 44.13 -8.42
CA PHE A 778 15.80 43.63 -8.91
C PHE A 778 16.89 43.74 -7.84
N ASP A 779 17.02 44.90 -7.19
CA ASP A 779 18.03 45.13 -6.16
C ASP A 779 17.79 44.26 -4.93
N ALA A 780 16.54 44.07 -4.52
CA ALA A 780 16.20 43.21 -3.39
C ALA A 780 16.54 41.73 -3.66
N ILE A 781 16.27 41.24 -4.88
CA ILE A 781 16.64 39.88 -5.32
C ILE A 781 18.16 39.75 -5.44
N ARG A 782 18.83 40.75 -6.03
CA ARG A 782 20.29 40.77 -6.16
C ARG A 782 20.97 40.69 -4.80
N GLY A 783 20.43 41.38 -3.79
CA GLY A 783 20.90 41.28 -2.40
C GLY A 783 20.92 39.84 -1.87
N VAL A 784 19.91 39.03 -2.19
CA VAL A 784 19.87 37.59 -1.80
C VAL A 784 21.04 36.79 -2.38
N PHE A 785 21.50 37.12 -3.59
CA PHE A 785 22.66 36.46 -4.20
C PHE A 785 24.00 36.99 -3.68
N LEU A 786 24.10 38.28 -3.36
CA LEU A 786 25.35 38.92 -2.90
C LEU A 786 25.68 38.62 -1.43
N ASP A 787 24.67 38.50 -0.58
CA ASP A 787 24.86 38.24 0.86
C ASP A 787 25.39 36.81 1.15
N GLY A 788 25.43 35.95 0.13
CA GLY A 788 25.77 34.53 0.27
C GLY A 788 24.60 33.71 0.84
N GLY A 789 24.71 32.37 0.77
CA GLY A 789 23.74 31.43 1.36
C GLY A 789 22.91 30.61 0.36
N ILE A 790 22.81 31.03 -0.91
CA ILE A 790 22.25 30.15 -1.94
C ILE A 790 23.32 29.18 -2.43
N SER A 791 23.11 27.89 -2.17
CA SER A 791 23.88 26.77 -2.71
C SER A 791 24.25 26.90 -4.21
N GLU A 792 25.55 26.84 -4.52
CA GLU A 792 26.07 26.85 -5.89
C GLU A 792 25.64 25.61 -6.67
N THR A 793 25.58 24.45 -6.02
CA THR A 793 25.11 23.20 -6.63
C THR A 793 23.61 23.28 -6.97
N ALA A 794 22.82 23.98 -6.16
CA ALA A 794 21.43 24.28 -6.47
C ALA A 794 21.30 25.17 -7.72
N ILE A 795 22.15 26.20 -7.86
CA ILE A 795 22.20 27.07 -9.05
C ILE A 795 22.66 26.28 -10.29
N ALA A 796 23.70 25.45 -10.16
CA ALA A 796 24.23 24.64 -11.26
C ALA A 796 23.18 23.70 -11.85
N ALA A 797 22.26 23.20 -11.01
CA ALA A 797 21.16 22.32 -11.39
C ALA A 797 19.91 23.05 -11.94
N LEU A 798 19.92 24.38 -12.06
CA LEU A 798 18.87 25.14 -12.76
C LEU A 798 18.94 24.95 -14.28
N THR A 799 17.85 25.25 -14.98
CA THR A 799 17.84 25.25 -16.46
C THR A 799 18.73 26.37 -17.01
N ALA A 800 19.21 26.22 -18.25
CA ALA A 800 20.09 27.22 -18.86
C ALA A 800 19.53 28.67 -18.84
N PRO A 801 18.25 28.93 -19.20
CA PRO A 801 17.68 30.28 -19.10
C PRO A 801 17.72 30.85 -17.68
N ARG A 802 17.46 30.00 -16.68
CA ARG A 802 17.48 30.37 -15.26
C ARG A 802 18.89 30.68 -14.78
N ARG A 803 19.90 29.93 -15.20
CA ARG A 803 21.32 30.23 -14.88
C ARG A 803 21.80 31.52 -15.55
N VAL A 804 21.38 31.77 -16.79
CA VAL A 804 21.65 33.05 -17.48
C VAL A 804 21.02 34.21 -16.69
N ALA A 805 19.76 34.07 -16.25
CA ALA A 805 19.11 35.09 -15.42
C ALA A 805 19.84 35.34 -14.10
N VAL A 806 20.29 34.29 -13.40
CA VAL A 806 21.13 34.43 -12.19
C VAL A 806 22.39 35.24 -12.51
N GLY A 807 23.10 34.91 -13.58
CA GLY A 807 24.29 35.65 -14.01
C GLY A 807 24.03 37.13 -14.32
N LEU A 808 22.88 37.45 -14.94
CA LEU A 808 22.50 38.85 -15.20
C LEU A 808 22.19 39.62 -13.91
N VAL A 809 21.55 38.96 -12.94
CA VAL A 809 21.28 39.55 -11.62
C VAL A 809 22.59 39.82 -10.87
N THR A 810 23.50 38.84 -10.81
CA THR A 810 24.78 38.99 -10.11
C THR A 810 25.67 40.06 -10.76
N ASP A 811 25.66 40.13 -12.10
CA ASP A 811 26.42 41.11 -12.88
C ASP A 811 25.79 42.51 -12.90
N ASN A 812 24.66 42.71 -12.20
CA ASN A 812 23.93 43.97 -12.14
C ASN A 812 23.42 44.47 -13.52
N ARG A 813 22.92 43.57 -14.36
CA ARG A 813 22.49 43.85 -15.74
C ARG A 813 20.97 43.80 -15.91
N LEU A 814 20.26 44.78 -15.33
CA LEU A 814 18.80 44.85 -15.37
C LEU A 814 18.25 44.98 -16.81
N ASP A 815 18.86 45.80 -17.66
CA ASP A 815 18.36 46.01 -19.03
C ASP A 815 18.38 44.71 -19.86
N ASP A 816 19.44 43.90 -19.73
CA ASP A 816 19.54 42.61 -20.40
C ASP A 816 18.58 41.58 -19.81
N LEU A 817 18.29 41.67 -18.51
CA LEU A 817 17.26 40.84 -17.88
C LEU A 817 15.85 41.21 -18.38
N VAL A 818 15.57 42.50 -18.58
CA VAL A 818 14.33 42.98 -19.22
C VAL A 818 14.24 42.49 -20.66
N ALA A 819 15.34 42.54 -21.41
CA ALA A 819 15.41 42.01 -22.77
C ALA A 819 15.16 40.49 -22.80
N LEU A 820 15.78 39.74 -21.88
CA LEU A 820 15.55 38.31 -21.70
C LEU A 820 14.08 38.01 -21.36
N ALA A 821 13.48 38.74 -20.42
CA ALA A 821 12.08 38.56 -20.04
C ALA A 821 11.11 38.84 -21.21
N ARG A 822 11.37 39.90 -22.01
CA ARG A 822 10.61 40.17 -23.25
C ARG A 822 10.72 38.99 -24.22
N TRP A 823 11.92 38.50 -24.45
CA TRP A 823 12.13 37.35 -25.33
C TRP A 823 11.44 36.08 -24.81
N GLU A 824 11.54 35.77 -23.51
CA GLU A 824 10.87 34.61 -22.89
C GLU A 824 9.35 34.68 -23.00
N THR A 825 8.75 35.88 -22.98
CA THR A 825 7.30 36.04 -23.21
C THR A 825 6.85 35.68 -24.63
N SER A 826 7.78 35.67 -25.60
CA SER A 826 7.50 35.17 -26.95
C SER A 826 7.51 33.64 -27.03
N VAL A 827 8.10 32.96 -26.05
CA VAL A 827 8.24 31.51 -26.07
C VAL A 827 6.87 30.85 -25.87
N ALA A 828 6.40 30.16 -26.90
CA ALA A 828 5.11 29.49 -26.95
C ALA A 828 5.26 28.01 -27.31
N CYS A 829 4.24 27.21 -26.99
CA CYS A 829 4.10 25.86 -27.52
C CYS A 829 3.07 25.85 -28.62
N ARG A 830 3.42 25.21 -29.74
CA ARG A 830 2.49 24.84 -30.79
C ARG A 830 2.37 23.32 -30.79
N ALA A 831 1.13 22.82 -30.82
CA ALA A 831 0.85 21.40 -30.93
C ALA A 831 -0.10 21.16 -32.10
N ARG A 832 0.29 20.27 -33.00
CA ARG A 832 -0.52 19.81 -34.13
C ARG A 832 -1.17 18.49 -33.76
N LEU A 833 -2.49 18.40 -33.90
CA LEU A 833 -3.20 17.12 -33.81
C LEU A 833 -2.94 16.32 -35.09
N ASP A 834 -2.32 15.15 -34.96
CA ASP A 834 -1.97 14.26 -36.07
C ASP A 834 -3.11 13.32 -36.43
N ALA A 835 -3.70 12.70 -35.41
CA ALA A 835 -4.81 11.75 -35.57
C ALA A 835 -5.65 11.68 -34.29
N VAL A 836 -6.94 11.38 -34.45
CA VAL A 836 -7.85 11.07 -33.33
C VAL A 836 -8.88 10.03 -33.80
N SER A 837 -9.03 8.94 -33.05
CA SER A 837 -10.00 7.88 -33.40
C SER A 837 -10.38 7.04 -32.19
N TRP A 838 -11.62 6.56 -32.17
CA TRP A 838 -12.05 5.51 -31.25
C TRP A 838 -11.44 4.17 -31.68
N GLN A 839 -10.99 3.39 -30.70
CA GLN A 839 -10.56 2.01 -30.87
C GLN A 839 -11.72 1.06 -30.54
N ASP A 840 -11.60 -0.20 -30.95
CA ASP A 840 -12.64 -1.24 -30.75
C ASP A 840 -12.94 -1.53 -29.28
N ASP A 841 -11.97 -1.28 -28.39
CA ASP A 841 -12.10 -1.41 -26.94
C ASP A 841 -12.81 -0.23 -26.25
N GLY A 842 -13.25 0.77 -27.02
CA GLY A 842 -13.92 1.96 -26.49
C GLY A 842 -12.96 3.04 -25.97
N THR A 843 -11.65 2.92 -26.21
CA THR A 843 -10.67 3.96 -25.89
C THR A 843 -10.54 5.00 -27.00
N LEU A 844 -10.27 6.26 -26.64
CA LEU A 844 -10.00 7.34 -27.60
C LEU A 844 -8.49 7.51 -27.77
N ARG A 845 -7.97 7.12 -28.93
CA ARG A 845 -6.54 7.28 -29.26
C ARG A 845 -6.29 8.63 -29.93
N THR A 846 -5.30 9.35 -29.43
CA THR A 846 -4.92 10.68 -29.91
C THR A 846 -3.41 10.71 -30.19
N ALA A 847 -3.03 11.17 -31.39
CA ALA A 847 -1.63 11.39 -31.76
C ALA A 847 -1.40 12.88 -32.06
N PHE A 848 -0.25 13.42 -31.66
CA PHE A 848 0.08 14.83 -31.84
C PHE A 848 1.59 15.06 -31.97
N THR A 849 1.97 16.20 -32.53
CA THR A 849 3.35 16.68 -32.62
C THR A 849 3.44 18.06 -32.01
N ALA A 850 4.38 18.28 -31.09
CA ALA A 850 4.54 19.54 -30.37
C ALA A 850 5.96 20.10 -30.48
N GLU A 851 6.06 21.42 -30.51
CA GLU A 851 7.34 22.14 -30.58
C GLU A 851 7.29 23.45 -29.79
N LEU A 852 8.46 23.97 -29.44
CA LEU A 852 8.62 25.31 -28.86
C LEU A 852 9.00 26.32 -29.95
N LEU A 853 8.40 27.51 -29.87
CA LEU A 853 8.63 28.62 -30.81
C LEU A 853 8.97 29.88 -30.02
N ALA A 854 9.85 30.73 -30.56
CA ALA A 854 10.03 32.12 -30.17
C ALA A 854 9.62 33.04 -31.35
N THR A 855 9.67 34.37 -31.17
CA THR A 855 9.23 35.37 -32.20
C THR A 855 9.79 35.09 -33.60
N GLU A 856 11.04 34.64 -33.69
CA GLU A 856 11.78 34.49 -34.95
C GLU A 856 11.78 33.05 -35.51
N GLY A 857 11.14 32.08 -34.83
CA GLY A 857 11.07 30.69 -35.32
C GLY A 857 11.12 29.61 -34.23
N PRO A 858 11.23 28.32 -34.61
CA PRO A 858 11.32 27.21 -33.67
C PRO A 858 12.60 27.25 -32.85
N LEU A 859 12.50 26.82 -31.60
CA LEU A 859 13.64 26.71 -30.71
C LEU A 859 14.36 25.37 -30.90
N GLY A 860 15.68 25.44 -30.77
CA GLY A 860 16.56 24.33 -31.05
C GLY A 860 17.74 24.25 -30.10
N ALA A 861 18.55 23.21 -30.30
CA ALA A 861 19.81 23.03 -29.60
C ALA A 861 20.88 22.48 -30.54
N THR A 862 22.09 23.03 -30.50
CA THR A 862 23.26 22.43 -31.13
C THR A 862 23.76 21.25 -30.29
N SER A 863 24.28 20.24 -30.97
CA SER A 863 25.07 19.18 -30.35
C SER A 863 26.42 19.16 -31.09
N PRO A 864 27.49 19.75 -30.52
CA PRO A 864 28.83 19.60 -31.10
C PRO A 864 29.28 18.13 -31.03
N ASP A 865 30.19 17.71 -31.93
CA ASP A 865 30.71 16.34 -32.01
C ASP A 865 31.36 15.88 -30.69
N GLU A 866 31.89 16.81 -29.90
CA GLU A 866 32.31 16.61 -28.50
C GLU A 866 31.85 17.81 -27.64
N GLY A 867 30.87 17.60 -26.75
CA GLY A 867 30.44 18.61 -25.75
C GLY A 867 28.94 18.62 -25.43
N PRO A 868 28.52 19.28 -24.33
CA PRO A 868 27.12 19.37 -23.94
C PRO A 868 26.33 20.25 -24.92
N ALA A 869 25.07 19.88 -25.17
CA ALA A 869 24.20 20.65 -26.05
C ALA A 869 24.00 22.08 -25.54
N ALA A 870 23.93 23.05 -26.45
CA ALA A 870 23.67 24.45 -26.12
C ALA A 870 22.41 24.94 -26.83
N LEU A 871 21.69 25.88 -26.21
CA LEU A 871 20.49 26.47 -26.81
C LEU A 871 20.88 27.30 -28.03
N LEU A 872 20.06 27.23 -29.09
CA LEU A 872 20.10 28.16 -30.23
C LEU A 872 18.98 29.20 -30.09
N PRO A 873 19.18 30.29 -29.33
CA PRO A 873 18.17 31.34 -29.25
C PRO A 873 18.10 32.12 -30.55
N SER A 874 16.90 32.32 -31.09
CA SER A 874 16.64 33.24 -32.20
C SER A 874 16.08 34.57 -31.64
N GLY A 875 16.54 35.72 -32.15
CA GLY A 875 16.02 37.03 -31.74
C GLY A 875 16.55 37.59 -30.40
N LEU A 876 17.66 37.07 -29.87
CA LEU A 876 18.42 37.68 -28.76
C LEU A 876 19.60 38.51 -29.28
N SER A 877 20.11 39.45 -28.45
CA SER A 877 21.36 40.19 -28.74
C SER A 877 22.57 39.25 -28.75
N ASP A 878 23.65 39.64 -29.45
CA ASP A 878 24.88 38.84 -29.55
C ASP A 878 25.47 38.48 -28.17
N ASP A 879 25.40 39.41 -27.20
CA ASP A 879 25.89 39.18 -25.85
C ASP A 879 25.04 38.14 -25.09
N LEU A 880 23.71 38.21 -25.17
CA LEU A 880 22.82 37.22 -24.57
C LEU A 880 22.96 35.86 -25.27
N ALA A 881 23.05 35.85 -26.60
CA ALA A 881 23.30 34.63 -27.37
C ALA A 881 24.63 33.97 -26.98
N ALA A 882 25.70 34.75 -26.78
CA ALA A 882 26.98 34.24 -26.31
C ALA A 882 26.89 33.67 -24.88
N ARG A 883 26.09 34.26 -23.98
CA ARG A 883 25.84 33.70 -22.64
C ARG A 883 25.09 32.36 -22.70
N PHE A 884 24.06 32.25 -23.55
CA PHE A 884 23.36 30.99 -23.78
C PHE A 884 24.26 29.91 -24.38
N ALA A 885 25.13 30.27 -25.32
CA ALA A 885 26.09 29.35 -25.93
C ALA A 885 27.08 28.74 -24.91
N ARG A 886 27.37 29.45 -23.81
CA ARG A 886 28.23 28.96 -22.71
C ARG A 886 27.46 28.19 -21.63
N ALA A 887 26.13 28.22 -21.64
CA ALA A 887 25.29 27.59 -20.63
C ALA A 887 24.80 26.20 -21.11
N PRO A 888 25.35 25.10 -20.58
CA PRO A 888 25.05 23.76 -21.09
C PRO A 888 23.61 23.30 -20.79
N LEU A 889 22.93 22.64 -21.72
CA LEU A 889 21.62 22.04 -21.48
C LEU A 889 21.79 20.72 -20.73
N THR A 890 21.54 20.70 -19.43
CA THR A 890 21.75 19.55 -18.54
C THR A 890 20.44 19.04 -17.93
N GLY A 891 20.45 17.78 -17.48
CA GLY A 891 19.30 17.15 -16.81
C GLY A 891 18.03 17.19 -17.65
N GLY A 892 16.89 17.58 -17.04
CA GLY A 892 15.60 17.68 -17.72
C GLY A 892 15.47 18.79 -18.77
N ALA A 893 16.52 19.61 -18.98
CA ALA A 893 16.59 20.57 -20.09
C ALA A 893 17.38 20.03 -21.28
N ALA A 894 18.01 18.86 -21.16
CA ALA A 894 18.70 18.20 -22.25
C ALA A 894 17.69 17.90 -23.38
N PRO A 895 18.09 18.02 -24.66
CA PRO A 895 17.18 17.78 -25.78
C PRO A 895 16.50 16.42 -25.75
N ASP A 896 17.24 15.37 -25.38
CA ASP A 896 16.73 13.99 -25.34
C ASP A 896 15.80 13.74 -24.13
N ALA A 897 15.77 14.65 -23.15
CA ALA A 897 14.84 14.61 -22.02
C ALA A 897 13.51 15.35 -22.30
N ALA A 898 13.34 15.89 -23.51
CA ALA A 898 12.10 16.55 -23.90
C ALA A 898 10.92 15.57 -23.89
N SER A 899 9.77 16.03 -23.40
CA SER A 899 8.57 15.21 -23.27
C SER A 899 7.32 16.03 -23.54
N ALA A 900 6.28 15.38 -24.05
CA ALA A 900 4.98 15.98 -24.26
C ALA A 900 3.88 15.04 -23.78
N VAL A 901 3.01 15.52 -22.90
CA VAL A 901 1.96 14.69 -22.29
C VAL A 901 0.59 15.25 -22.64
N LEU A 902 -0.36 14.37 -22.96
CA LEU A 902 -1.75 14.73 -23.16
C LEU A 902 -2.45 14.90 -21.79
N VAL A 903 -3.12 16.03 -21.60
CA VAL A 903 -3.80 16.40 -20.36
C VAL A 903 -5.28 16.59 -20.64
N LEU A 904 -6.10 15.86 -19.90
CA LEU A 904 -7.55 16.02 -19.86
C LEU A 904 -7.92 16.94 -18.70
N ARG A 905 -8.63 18.05 -18.96
CA ARG A 905 -9.05 19.00 -17.92
C ARG A 905 -10.56 19.15 -17.91
N GLU A 906 -11.17 19.01 -16.74
CA GLU A 906 -12.58 19.33 -16.54
C GLU A 906 -12.81 20.85 -16.51
N ARG A 907 -13.78 21.33 -17.28
CA ARG A 907 -14.04 22.77 -17.42
C ARG A 907 -14.63 23.43 -16.17
N ALA A 908 -15.48 22.72 -15.41
CA ALA A 908 -16.19 23.28 -14.27
C ALA A 908 -15.30 23.38 -13.01
N GLY A 909 -14.67 22.27 -12.61
CA GLY A 909 -13.83 22.22 -11.41
C GLY A 909 -12.35 22.51 -11.66
N GLY A 910 -11.90 22.50 -12.92
CA GLY A 910 -10.49 22.70 -13.26
C GLY A 910 -9.59 21.49 -12.98
N THR A 911 -10.17 20.36 -12.55
CA THR A 911 -9.43 19.12 -12.28
C THR A 911 -8.74 18.63 -13.54
N GLU A 912 -7.47 18.26 -13.43
CA GLU A 912 -6.64 17.76 -14.53
C GLU A 912 -6.21 16.32 -14.28
N TYR A 913 -6.22 15.53 -15.35
CA TYR A 913 -5.71 14.17 -15.39
C TYR A 913 -4.70 14.05 -16.53
N ARG A 914 -3.52 13.52 -16.23
CA ARG A 914 -2.52 13.20 -17.25
C ARG A 914 -2.83 11.83 -17.82
N LEU A 915 -2.85 11.75 -19.14
CA LEU A 915 -3.04 10.48 -19.83
C LEU A 915 -1.66 9.86 -20.08
N THR A 916 -1.60 8.54 -19.98
CA THR A 916 -0.41 7.79 -20.41
C THR A 916 -0.10 8.13 -21.85
N THR A 917 1.09 8.69 -22.08
CA THR A 917 1.51 9.23 -23.37
C THR A 917 2.89 8.68 -23.71
N ASP A 918 2.99 7.95 -24.82
CA ASP A 918 4.26 7.55 -25.40
C ASP A 918 4.82 8.72 -26.21
N THR A 919 6.10 9.04 -26.05
CA THR A 919 6.71 10.20 -26.71
C THR A 919 7.99 9.84 -27.46
N THR A 920 8.21 10.48 -28.59
CA THR A 920 9.44 10.38 -29.37
C THR A 920 9.95 11.78 -29.70
N VAL A 921 11.25 12.00 -29.46
CA VAL A 921 11.91 13.28 -29.72
C VAL A 921 12.58 13.22 -31.08
N HIS A 922 12.32 14.23 -31.92
CA HIS A 922 12.94 14.38 -33.23
C HIS A 922 13.78 15.66 -33.30
N ARG A 923 14.97 15.54 -33.87
CA ARG A 923 15.91 16.65 -34.08
C ARG A 923 16.22 16.77 -35.57
N THR A 924 15.94 17.93 -36.15
CA THR A 924 16.17 18.19 -37.58
C THR A 924 16.70 19.60 -37.73
N ASP A 925 17.89 19.74 -38.33
CA ASP A 925 18.59 21.02 -38.52
C ASP A 925 18.67 21.88 -37.24
N GLY A 926 18.91 21.22 -36.09
CA GLY A 926 18.98 21.86 -34.78
C GLY A 926 17.62 22.13 -34.10
N THR A 927 16.50 22.03 -34.81
CA THR A 927 15.14 22.19 -34.26
C THR A 927 14.69 20.96 -33.48
N LEU A 928 13.96 21.16 -32.38
CA LEU A 928 13.47 20.09 -31.51
C LEU A 928 11.94 19.97 -31.57
N THR A 929 11.44 18.80 -31.97
CA THR A 929 10.01 18.47 -31.97
C THR A 929 9.76 17.19 -31.17
N VAL A 930 8.58 17.07 -30.56
CA VAL A 930 8.18 15.91 -29.75
C VAL A 930 6.86 15.37 -30.28
N ALA A 931 6.88 14.16 -30.83
CA ALA A 931 5.70 13.40 -31.21
C ALA A 931 5.17 12.66 -29.98
N GLY A 932 3.85 12.58 -29.84
CA GLY A 932 3.18 11.91 -28.72
C GLY A 932 1.96 11.09 -29.18
N SER A 933 1.74 9.94 -28.56
CA SER A 933 0.51 9.14 -28.70
C SER A 933 -0.04 8.80 -27.33
N ALA A 934 -1.33 9.06 -27.10
CA ALA A 934 -2.00 8.79 -25.83
C ALA A 934 -3.35 8.11 -26.05
N SER A 935 -3.72 7.28 -25.10
CA SER A 935 -5.03 6.61 -25.04
C SER A 935 -5.82 7.14 -23.84
N LEU A 936 -7.08 7.50 -24.08
CA LEU A 936 -8.04 7.88 -23.06
C LEU A 936 -9.09 6.78 -22.94
N ASP A 937 -9.08 6.06 -21.83
CA ASP A 937 -10.16 5.15 -21.45
C ASP A 937 -11.20 5.90 -20.59
N PRO A 938 -12.43 6.12 -21.07
CA PRO A 938 -13.41 6.86 -20.31
C PRO A 938 -13.85 6.22 -18.99
N ALA A 939 -13.61 4.91 -18.79
CA ALA A 939 -13.93 4.21 -17.56
C ALA A 939 -12.94 4.50 -16.42
N THR A 940 -11.72 4.93 -16.75
CA THR A 940 -10.62 5.08 -15.79
C THR A 940 -9.86 6.41 -15.89
N ALA A 941 -10.12 7.23 -16.92
CA ALA A 941 -9.39 8.46 -17.21
C ALA A 941 -9.44 9.53 -16.08
N ALA A 942 -10.39 9.44 -15.15
CA ALA A 942 -10.48 10.34 -14.00
C ALA A 942 -9.69 9.82 -12.78
N GLY A 943 -8.46 9.35 -12.99
CA GLY A 943 -7.58 8.87 -11.91
C GLY A 943 -7.97 7.49 -11.37
N GLY A 944 -8.42 6.60 -12.25
CA GLY A 944 -8.96 5.28 -11.91
C GLY A 944 -10.49 5.23 -11.89
N ALA A 945 -11.16 6.38 -11.99
CA ALA A 945 -12.61 6.52 -12.01
C ALA A 945 -13.15 6.90 -13.40
N PRO A 946 -14.45 6.65 -13.69
CA PRO A 946 -15.07 7.02 -14.94
C PRO A 946 -15.28 8.54 -15.08
N LEU A 947 -15.33 9.04 -16.32
CA LEU A 947 -15.55 10.46 -16.60
C LEU A 947 -16.96 10.91 -16.20
N ARG A 948 -17.06 11.88 -15.29
CA ARG A 948 -18.36 12.45 -14.89
C ARG A 948 -18.98 13.38 -15.93
N ASP A 949 -20.28 13.64 -15.75
CA ASP A 949 -21.07 14.61 -16.51
C ASP A 949 -20.38 15.98 -16.55
N GLY A 950 -20.27 16.56 -17.75
CA GLY A 950 -19.59 17.84 -17.93
C GLY A 950 -18.84 17.97 -19.26
N ALA A 951 -18.06 19.05 -19.36
CA ALA A 951 -17.19 19.33 -20.50
C ALA A 951 -15.73 19.16 -20.10
N TRP A 952 -14.97 18.49 -20.96
CA TRP A 952 -13.57 18.14 -20.75
C TRP A 952 -12.73 18.63 -21.94
N ASP A 953 -11.68 19.37 -21.67
CA ASP A 953 -10.79 19.97 -22.65
C ASP A 953 -9.47 19.17 -22.76
N LEU A 954 -8.95 18.99 -23.98
CA LEU A 954 -7.66 18.33 -24.21
C LEU A 954 -6.54 19.35 -24.44
N TYR A 955 -5.45 19.18 -23.71
CA TYR A 955 -4.26 20.02 -23.79
C TYR A 955 -3.01 19.17 -24.04
N VAL A 956 -2.06 19.73 -24.79
CA VAL A 956 -0.70 19.20 -24.84
C VAL A 956 0.17 20.03 -23.91
N ARG A 957 0.86 19.35 -22.98
CA ARG A 957 1.87 19.95 -22.11
C ARG A 957 3.25 19.49 -22.56
N LEU A 958 3.98 20.39 -23.21
CA LEU A 958 5.34 20.18 -23.69
C LEU A 958 6.34 20.68 -22.66
N THR A 959 7.32 19.86 -22.30
CA THR A 959 8.51 20.23 -21.52
C THR A 959 9.75 19.99 -22.37
N ALA A 960 10.45 21.07 -22.74
CA ALA A 960 11.64 20.99 -23.58
C ALA A 960 12.55 22.20 -23.34
N LEU A 961 13.87 22.02 -23.46
CA LEU A 961 14.88 23.09 -23.39
C LEU A 961 14.81 23.97 -22.13
N GLY A 962 14.19 23.49 -21.06
CA GLY A 962 14.02 24.22 -19.80
C GLY A 962 12.71 25.01 -19.67
N TRP A 963 11.79 24.92 -20.64
CA TRP A 963 10.44 25.47 -20.54
C TRP A 963 9.39 24.38 -20.51
N THR A 964 8.34 24.62 -19.73
CA THR A 964 7.09 23.86 -19.80
C THR A 964 5.99 24.79 -20.27
N LYS A 965 5.35 24.45 -21.39
CA LYS A 965 4.26 25.22 -21.99
C LYS A 965 3.08 24.31 -22.26
N THR A 966 1.88 24.85 -22.16
CA THR A 966 0.64 24.09 -22.35
C THR A 966 -0.23 24.82 -23.36
N THR A 967 -0.74 24.08 -24.33
CA THR A 967 -1.63 24.61 -25.36
C THR A 967 -2.80 23.67 -25.58
N LYS A 968 -3.93 24.21 -26.05
CA LYS A 968 -5.09 23.38 -26.41
C LYS A 968 -4.79 22.62 -27.70
N LEU A 969 -5.33 21.40 -27.80
CA LEU A 969 -5.15 20.56 -28.96
C LEU A 969 -6.38 20.63 -29.89
N GLY A 970 -6.16 20.68 -31.21
CA GLY A 970 -7.22 20.50 -32.21
C GLY A 970 -7.38 21.64 -33.21
N SER A 971 -7.22 22.90 -32.78
CA SER A 971 -7.33 24.06 -33.68
C SER A 971 -6.27 24.07 -34.78
N TYR A 972 -5.07 23.55 -34.48
CA TYR A 972 -4.05 23.18 -35.46
C TYR A 972 -4.03 21.66 -35.62
N ARG A 973 -4.44 21.14 -36.78
CA ARG A 973 -4.60 19.70 -37.03
C ARG A 973 -4.21 19.31 -38.46
N ALA A 974 -3.86 18.03 -38.65
CA ALA A 974 -3.57 17.46 -39.95
C ALA A 974 -4.84 17.40 -40.83
N PRO A 975 -4.70 17.41 -42.17
CA PRO A 975 -5.84 17.32 -43.10
C PRO A 975 -6.69 16.05 -42.92
N ASP A 976 -6.07 14.95 -42.49
CA ASP A 976 -6.74 13.65 -42.34
C ASP A 976 -7.50 13.50 -41.01
N VAL A 977 -7.48 14.53 -40.14
CA VAL A 977 -8.26 14.54 -38.91
C VAL A 977 -9.74 14.77 -39.24
N PRO A 978 -10.67 13.88 -38.81
CA PRO A 978 -12.09 13.98 -39.17
C PRO A 978 -12.75 15.31 -38.74
N GLU A 979 -13.57 15.91 -39.60
CA GLU A 979 -14.36 17.10 -39.22
C GLU A 979 -15.54 16.76 -38.28
N GLU A 980 -16.07 15.55 -38.36
CA GLU A 980 -17.10 15.04 -37.46
C GLU A 980 -16.54 13.90 -36.61
N LEU A 981 -16.84 13.92 -35.31
CA LEU A 981 -16.38 12.91 -34.36
C LEU A 981 -17.57 12.13 -33.81
N THR A 982 -17.45 10.81 -33.80
CA THR A 982 -18.56 9.91 -33.43
C THR A 982 -18.75 9.87 -31.90
N PRO A 983 -19.97 10.06 -31.38
CA PRO A 983 -20.26 9.86 -29.96
C PRO A 983 -20.35 8.37 -29.58
N VAL A 984 -19.80 7.98 -28.43
CA VAL A 984 -19.89 6.61 -27.88
C VAL A 984 -20.76 6.56 -26.61
N PRO A 985 -21.31 5.40 -26.23
CA PRO A 985 -21.96 5.21 -24.93
C PRO A 985 -20.97 5.43 -23.77
N HIS A 986 -21.47 5.91 -22.62
CA HIS A 986 -20.66 5.97 -21.41
C HIS A 986 -20.52 4.56 -20.78
N PRO A 987 -19.31 4.14 -20.38
CA PRO A 987 -19.04 2.74 -20.00
C PRO A 987 -19.81 2.26 -18.77
N THR A 988 -20.12 3.16 -17.83
CA THR A 988 -20.81 2.84 -16.56
C THR A 988 -22.18 3.50 -16.41
N ALA A 989 -22.64 4.28 -17.41
CA ALA A 989 -23.90 5.03 -17.34
C ALA A 989 -24.60 4.97 -18.71
N GLN A 990 -25.39 3.93 -18.95
CA GLN A 990 -25.96 3.63 -20.27
C GLN A 990 -26.88 4.73 -20.84
N ASP A 991 -27.39 5.62 -19.99
CA ASP A 991 -28.19 6.79 -20.36
C ASP A 991 -27.35 8.04 -20.70
N ARG A 992 -26.02 7.93 -20.65
CA ARG A 992 -25.07 8.99 -20.98
C ARG A 992 -24.25 8.64 -22.23
N ARG A 993 -23.84 9.67 -22.97
CA ARG A 993 -22.93 9.55 -24.11
C ARG A 993 -21.72 10.45 -23.93
N ILE A 994 -20.60 9.97 -24.45
CA ILE A 994 -19.36 10.72 -24.56
C ILE A 994 -19.26 11.23 -25.99
N THR A 995 -19.35 12.54 -26.14
CA THR A 995 -19.38 13.23 -27.43
C THR A 995 -18.11 14.04 -27.60
N PRO A 996 -17.12 13.59 -28.39
CA PRO A 996 -16.05 14.46 -28.84
C PRO A 996 -16.60 15.53 -29.79
N TYR A 997 -16.12 16.77 -29.68
CA TYR A 997 -16.58 17.88 -30.51
C TYR A 997 -15.51 18.97 -30.64
N TRP A 998 -15.64 19.77 -31.70
CA TRP A 998 -14.85 20.98 -31.92
C TRP A 998 -15.53 22.18 -31.25
N THR A 999 -14.79 22.91 -30.42
CA THR A 999 -15.30 24.10 -29.73
C THR A 999 -15.57 25.25 -30.71
N ASN A 1000 -16.52 26.13 -30.39
CA ASN A 1000 -16.83 27.34 -31.16
C ASN A 1000 -16.54 28.57 -30.28
N PRO A 1001 -15.78 29.58 -30.74
CA PRO A 1001 -15.16 29.77 -32.07
C PRO A 1001 -13.77 29.16 -32.25
N HIS A 1002 -13.17 28.60 -31.20
CA HIS A 1002 -11.74 28.28 -31.19
C HIS A 1002 -11.33 27.00 -31.94
N GLN A 1003 -12.28 26.11 -32.27
CA GLN A 1003 -12.04 24.86 -33.01
C GLN A 1003 -11.09 23.87 -32.29
N ASP A 1004 -10.95 23.97 -30.96
CA ASP A 1004 -10.20 23.02 -30.14
C ASP A 1004 -11.01 21.75 -29.86
N LEU A 1005 -10.33 20.62 -29.66
CA LEU A 1005 -10.94 19.32 -29.32
C LEU A 1005 -11.37 19.28 -27.85
N ALA A 1006 -12.63 18.91 -27.62
CA ALA A 1006 -13.19 18.71 -26.30
C ALA A 1006 -14.13 17.50 -26.27
N LEU A 1007 -14.38 16.95 -25.08
CA LEU A 1007 -15.37 15.90 -24.83
C LEU A 1007 -16.52 16.46 -24.01
N ARG A 1008 -17.75 16.01 -24.30
CA ARG A 1008 -18.91 16.26 -23.46
C ARG A 1008 -19.50 14.93 -23.00
N VAL A 1009 -19.64 14.78 -21.69
CA VAL A 1009 -20.35 13.66 -21.05
C VAL A 1009 -21.71 14.19 -20.61
N ALA A 1010 -22.78 13.71 -21.22
CA ALA A 1010 -24.15 14.13 -20.91
C ALA A 1010 -25.19 13.13 -21.44
N ALA A 1011 -26.44 13.28 -21.00
CA ALA A 1011 -27.55 12.56 -21.61
C ALA A 1011 -27.69 12.97 -23.08
N PRO A 1012 -27.98 12.03 -24.00
CA PRO A 1012 -28.28 12.39 -25.38
C PRO A 1012 -29.53 13.30 -25.41
N PRO A 1013 -29.54 14.36 -26.24
CA PRO A 1013 -30.72 15.21 -26.37
C PRO A 1013 -31.90 14.39 -26.92
N ALA A 1014 -33.12 14.70 -26.46
CA ALA A 1014 -34.34 14.08 -26.99
C ALA A 1014 -34.41 14.23 -28.52
N PRO A 1015 -34.87 13.20 -29.26
CA PRO A 1015 -34.94 13.26 -30.72
C PRO A 1015 -35.78 14.46 -31.16
N LYS A 1016 -35.24 15.27 -32.09
CA LYS A 1016 -35.98 16.41 -32.66
C LYS A 1016 -37.22 15.88 -33.38
N VAL A 1017 -38.40 16.21 -32.86
CA VAL A 1017 -39.68 16.02 -33.58
C VAL A 1017 -39.62 16.86 -34.86
N PRO A 1018 -39.82 16.28 -36.05
CA PRO A 1018 -39.77 17.04 -37.29
C PRO A 1018 -40.90 18.08 -37.29
N ALA A 1019 -40.55 19.35 -37.53
CA ALA A 1019 -41.53 20.43 -37.60
C ALA A 1019 -42.54 20.16 -38.72
N PRO A 1020 -43.87 20.35 -38.49
CA PRO A 1020 -44.86 20.15 -39.53
C PRO A 1020 -44.63 21.12 -40.70
N ALA A 1021 -44.78 20.61 -41.93
CA ALA A 1021 -44.61 21.39 -43.14
C ALA A 1021 -45.52 22.64 -43.12
N PRO A 1022 -45.02 23.84 -43.51
CA PRO A 1022 -45.80 25.06 -43.42
C PRO A 1022 -47.03 25.00 -44.33
N SER A 1023 -48.20 25.34 -43.76
CA SER A 1023 -49.49 25.33 -44.46
C SER A 1023 -49.50 26.28 -45.67
N LEU A 1024 -50.39 26.00 -46.63
CA LEU A 1024 -50.55 26.76 -47.88
C LEU A 1024 -50.74 28.28 -47.64
N ILE A 1025 -51.36 28.63 -46.51
CA ILE A 1025 -51.61 30.01 -46.06
C ILE A 1025 -50.28 30.76 -45.82
N ASN A 1026 -49.27 30.10 -45.25
CA ASN A 1026 -47.96 30.70 -45.02
C ASN A 1026 -47.16 30.90 -46.31
N ARG A 1027 -47.43 30.14 -47.38
CA ARG A 1027 -46.83 30.37 -48.71
C ARG A 1027 -47.50 31.54 -49.44
N LEU A 1028 -48.82 31.69 -49.33
CA LEU A 1028 -49.56 32.81 -49.91
C LEU A 1028 -49.23 34.14 -49.22
N GLY A 1029 -49.12 34.15 -47.89
CA GLY A 1029 -48.74 35.35 -47.13
C GLY A 1029 -47.33 35.88 -47.44
N ARG A 1030 -46.38 35.02 -47.82
CA ARG A 1030 -45.04 35.44 -48.25
C ARG A 1030 -45.00 35.96 -49.68
N ARG A 1031 -45.90 35.52 -50.56
CA ARG A 1031 -46.00 36.02 -51.94
C ARG A 1031 -46.66 37.40 -52.03
N LEU A 1032 -47.61 37.70 -51.13
CA LEU A 1032 -48.27 39.02 -51.07
C LEU A 1032 -47.43 40.12 -50.40
N ARG A 1033 -46.35 39.78 -49.68
CA ARG A 1033 -45.41 40.75 -49.08
C ARG A 1033 -44.20 41.07 -49.98
N ARG A 1034 -44.11 40.48 -51.17
CA ARG A 1034 -43.04 40.74 -52.16
C ARG A 1034 -43.60 41.25 -53.51
N GLY A 1035 -44.82 41.80 -53.50
CA GLY A 1035 -45.42 42.51 -54.63
C GLY A 1035 -45.55 43.98 -54.30
#